data_AF-A0A139I385-F1
#
_entry.id   AF-A0A139I385-F1
#
_cell.length_a   1.000
_cell.length_b   1.000
_cell.length_c   1.000
_cell.angle_alpha   90.00
_cell.angle_beta   90.00
_cell.angle_gamma   90.00
#
_symmetry.space_group_name_H-M   'P 1'
#
loop_
_entity.id
_entity.type
_entity.pdbx_description
1 polymer ?
#
loop_
_entity_poly.entity_id
_entity_poly.type
_entity_poly.pdbx_seq_one_letter_code
_entity_poly.pdbx_strand_id
1 'polypeptide(L)'
;MASAIIWQNNEKDVTVLDLPRSISEAQGDSGHPFTDILRSTRPLDKPYATNEPASEKARAKLRGNTVDETLHAEYRDLLQQALKQVREHHNDIWCHPRPFASDHDHARPAKKRKLSDGVGDPIASDDAILANPVDADLSPDFLEKVTNLKAGNSTSRLHAKAGGCAQVVNHQHGERAFTWNSASPARLELTCGNEKHNFHVPPSSTAFLGDCSEARLFRSEVRRQAQDQDSARHFDFVLLDPPWPNRSVKRSRKTPGTAYHTVSTLDDVYNLLVSMDLDMLMAEDCLVGIWITNKAAIRDLVLNEAYGIFATWGIKLEEEWLWLKMTTSGEPITPIDSAWRKPYEVLLLGRKQRRGLVCQATISTSGEHANIDRDDKVAMSASVCMRRVFISVPDLHSRKPCLKQLIEPIMTDPKNYRALEVFARHLVAGWWSWGNECLRFNWDGASRLRLPLDAGSLETFRHDSCVDKTVCLVHVWIDRVIDISPVMSWKLYGERFSDTITVAAVLHSTCSWTCDQLPAWPTNVLSRKFAITVAASQDSTDRNLLESTEHAQRLHEGFLHAATAPEPEPASDVSDNESLKFSKSTASICSLFTTHSLHSMRPLDSSEIILLETENPDATYAMDAMMKGGHHRTVCITGIGYVCLCTDKAKEGDALVVLFGGSVPFVLRPNNHFCIFVGDAFVEDLMDGYHVRTLRSQGRLNSQTVWFKIR
;
A
#
# COMPACT_ATOMS: atom_id res chain seq x y z
N MET A 1 34.84 -14.71 -1.22
CA MET A 1 33.79 -15.41 -0.44
C MET A 1 33.18 -16.50 -1.32
N ALA A 2 32.57 -17.53 -0.76
CA ALA A 2 31.91 -18.56 -1.56
C ALA A 2 30.67 -17.97 -2.27
N SER A 3 30.46 -18.34 -3.53
CA SER A 3 29.32 -17.89 -4.36
C SER A 3 27.98 -18.38 -3.79
N ALA A 4 26.91 -17.59 -3.94
CA ALA A 4 25.55 -18.04 -3.67
C ALA A 4 25.11 -19.17 -4.62
N ILE A 5 25.44 -19.08 -5.91
CA ILE A 5 25.26 -20.18 -6.85
C ILE A 5 26.33 -21.24 -6.55
N ILE A 6 25.90 -22.38 -6.03
CA ILE A 6 26.77 -23.52 -5.71
C ILE A 6 27.10 -24.28 -7.01
N TRP A 7 26.08 -24.51 -7.82
CA TRP A 7 26.19 -25.21 -9.10
C TRP A 7 25.11 -24.72 -10.05
N GLN A 8 25.41 -24.66 -11.34
CA GLN A 8 24.44 -24.30 -12.39
C GLN A 8 24.86 -25.03 -13.66
N ASN A 9 23.91 -25.59 -14.40
CA ASN A 9 24.20 -26.19 -15.70
C ASN A 9 24.45 -25.12 -16.78
N ASN A 10 24.94 -25.55 -17.95
CA ASN A 10 25.31 -24.65 -19.04
C ASN A 10 24.11 -23.86 -19.59
N GLU A 11 22.95 -24.50 -19.62
CA GLU A 11 21.69 -23.92 -20.10
C GLU A 11 21.10 -22.92 -19.09
N LYS A 12 21.59 -22.92 -17.84
CA LYS A 12 21.12 -22.08 -16.73
C LYS A 12 19.64 -22.25 -16.41
N ASP A 13 19.06 -23.40 -16.73
CA ASP A 13 17.70 -23.79 -16.40
C ASP A 13 17.63 -24.70 -15.16
N VAL A 14 18.76 -25.23 -14.68
CA VAL A 14 18.88 -25.94 -13.40
C VAL A 14 19.99 -25.33 -12.55
N THR A 15 19.64 -24.86 -11.35
CA THR A 15 20.58 -24.17 -10.44
C THR A 15 20.48 -24.69 -9.01
N VAL A 16 21.61 -24.98 -8.36
CA VAL A 16 21.71 -25.16 -6.91
C VAL A 16 22.16 -23.85 -6.28
N LEU A 17 21.33 -23.31 -5.39
CA LEU A 17 21.49 -22.00 -4.80
C LEU A 17 21.55 -22.10 -3.27
N ASP A 18 22.52 -21.45 -2.66
CA ASP A 18 22.55 -21.24 -1.22
C ASP A 18 21.64 -20.08 -0.84
N LEU A 19 20.56 -20.38 -0.13
CA LEU A 19 19.51 -19.42 0.19
C LEU A 19 20.01 -18.25 1.06
N PRO A 20 20.60 -18.45 2.26
CA PRO A 20 21.10 -17.32 3.06
C PRO A 20 22.20 -16.53 2.35
N ARG A 21 23.08 -17.21 1.60
CA ARG A 21 24.14 -16.54 0.85
C ARG A 21 23.58 -15.69 -0.29
N SER A 22 22.55 -16.14 -0.99
CA SER A 22 21.90 -15.34 -2.05
C SER A 22 21.40 -13.99 -1.52
N ILE A 23 20.80 -13.97 -0.33
CA ILE A 23 20.38 -12.72 0.33
C ILE A 23 21.58 -11.90 0.77
N SER A 24 22.56 -12.54 1.42
CA SER A 24 23.76 -11.87 1.93
C SER A 24 24.52 -11.15 0.79
N GLU A 25 24.74 -11.83 -0.34
CA GLU A 25 25.41 -11.25 -1.50
C GLU A 25 24.59 -10.12 -2.12
N ALA A 26 23.26 -10.22 -2.12
CA ALA A 26 22.37 -9.19 -2.62
C ALA A 26 22.29 -7.94 -1.71
N GLN A 27 22.74 -8.02 -0.45
CA GLN A 27 22.81 -6.87 0.48
C GLN A 27 24.09 -6.02 0.32
N GLY A 28 25.00 -6.39 -0.59
CA GLY A 28 26.18 -5.60 -0.92
C GLY A 28 26.40 -5.49 -2.42
N ASP A 29 27.52 -4.87 -2.79
CA ASP A 29 27.99 -4.78 -4.17
C ASP A 29 29.50 -5.07 -4.27
N SER A 30 30.06 -4.92 -5.47
CA SER A 30 31.48 -5.18 -5.73
C SER A 30 32.44 -4.24 -4.97
N GLY A 31 32.03 -3.01 -4.65
CA GLY A 31 32.82 -2.04 -3.90
C GLY A 31 32.62 -2.16 -2.39
N HIS A 32 31.44 -2.61 -1.97
CA HIS A 32 31.04 -2.76 -0.57
C HIS A 32 30.33 -4.11 -0.36
N PRO A 33 31.09 -5.22 -0.33
CA PRO A 33 30.51 -6.53 -0.11
C PRO A 33 29.93 -6.63 1.30
N PHE A 34 28.76 -7.26 1.43
CA PHE A 34 28.19 -7.56 2.74
C PHE A 34 29.02 -8.67 3.41
N THR A 35 29.68 -8.33 4.52
CA THR A 35 30.60 -9.23 5.23
C THR A 35 29.99 -9.96 6.42
N ASP A 36 28.81 -9.53 6.86
CA ASP A 36 28.11 -10.15 7.98
C ASP A 36 27.48 -11.49 7.54
N ILE A 37 27.20 -12.35 8.53
CA ILE A 37 26.59 -13.64 8.27
C ILE A 37 25.15 -13.61 8.77
N LEU A 38 24.19 -13.85 7.87
CA LEU A 38 22.79 -13.94 8.25
C LEU A 38 22.57 -15.09 9.24
N ARG A 39 21.82 -14.81 10.31
CA ARG A 39 21.31 -15.85 11.19
C ARG A 39 20.31 -16.70 10.43
N SER A 40 20.45 -18.00 10.62
CA SER A 40 19.71 -19.02 9.91
C SER A 40 19.12 -20.04 10.88
N THR A 41 18.18 -20.84 10.41
CA THR A 41 17.76 -22.07 11.12
C THR A 41 18.74 -23.20 10.84
N ARG A 42 18.75 -24.20 11.73
CA ARG A 42 19.49 -25.44 11.48
C ARG A 42 19.07 -26.01 10.11
N PRO A 43 20.01 -26.24 9.18
CA PRO A 43 19.74 -26.93 7.93
C PRO A 43 18.97 -28.23 8.17
N LEU A 44 17.99 -28.50 7.32
CA LEU A 44 17.18 -29.70 7.46
C LEU A 44 18.01 -30.92 7.02
N ASP A 45 18.37 -31.77 7.97
CA ASP A 45 19.20 -32.96 7.70
C ASP A 45 18.39 -34.14 7.14
N LYS A 46 17.08 -34.19 7.43
CA LYS A 46 16.18 -35.28 7.02
C LYS A 46 14.81 -34.75 6.58
N PRO A 47 14.14 -35.37 5.62
CA PRO A 47 12.80 -34.96 5.19
C PRO A 47 11.80 -34.95 6.34
N TYR A 48 10.75 -34.14 6.22
CA TYR A 48 9.66 -34.12 7.19
C TYR A 48 8.88 -35.43 7.19
N ALA A 49 8.44 -35.87 8.37
CA ALA A 49 7.49 -36.97 8.47
C ALA A 49 6.19 -36.60 7.74
N THR A 50 5.71 -37.49 6.87
CA THR A 50 4.53 -37.24 6.05
C THR A 50 3.29 -37.82 6.73
N ASN A 51 2.35 -36.95 7.12
CA ASN A 51 1.06 -37.36 7.69
C ASN A 51 0.04 -37.51 6.55
N GLU A 52 0.20 -38.54 5.72
CA GLU A 52 -0.73 -38.76 4.61
C GLU A 52 -2.12 -39.17 5.08
N PRO A 53 -3.20 -38.71 4.42
CA PRO A 53 -4.55 -39.11 4.79
C PRO A 53 -4.72 -40.62 4.60
N ALA A 54 -5.10 -41.30 5.67
CA ALA A 54 -5.29 -42.75 5.68
C ALA A 54 -6.53 -43.20 4.86
N SER A 55 -7.50 -42.31 4.58
CA SER A 55 -8.74 -42.67 3.87
C SER A 55 -8.86 -42.03 2.50
N GLU A 56 -9.41 -42.78 1.55
CA GLU A 56 -9.64 -42.34 0.16
C GLU A 56 -10.61 -41.16 0.06
N LYS A 57 -11.60 -41.08 0.96
CA LYS A 57 -12.50 -39.93 1.08
C LYS A 57 -11.77 -38.66 1.52
N ALA A 58 -10.80 -38.76 2.43
CA ALA A 58 -9.96 -37.62 2.83
C ALA A 58 -9.02 -37.20 1.69
N ARG A 59 -8.45 -38.15 0.95
CA ARG A 59 -7.65 -37.89 -0.27
C ARG A 59 -8.48 -37.20 -1.36
N ALA A 60 -9.72 -37.65 -1.60
CA ALA A 60 -10.61 -37.06 -2.59
C ALA A 60 -11.01 -35.60 -2.25
N LYS A 61 -11.26 -35.30 -0.98
CA LYS A 61 -11.59 -33.95 -0.51
C LYS A 61 -10.39 -32.97 -0.63
N LEU A 62 -9.17 -33.50 -0.64
CA LEU A 62 -7.94 -32.71 -0.79
C LEU A 62 -7.66 -32.34 -2.25
N ARG A 63 -7.93 -33.24 -3.22
CA ARG A 63 -7.69 -33.02 -4.66
C ARG A 63 -8.30 -31.71 -5.19
N GLY A 64 -9.50 -31.34 -4.73
CA GLY A 64 -10.17 -30.10 -5.16
C GLY A 64 -9.58 -28.78 -4.60
N ASN A 65 -8.59 -28.82 -3.71
CA ASN A 65 -7.93 -27.62 -3.13
C ASN A 65 -6.42 -27.57 -3.39
N THR A 66 -5.89 -28.48 -4.22
CA THR A 66 -4.46 -28.64 -4.47
C THR A 66 -4.06 -28.14 -5.87
N VAL A 67 -2.85 -28.47 -6.28
CA VAL A 67 -2.32 -28.20 -7.62
C VAL A 67 -3.12 -28.96 -8.68
N ASP A 68 -3.22 -28.39 -9.87
CA ASP A 68 -3.72 -29.09 -11.05
C ASP A 68 -2.91 -30.39 -11.26
N GLU A 69 -3.60 -31.52 -11.42
CA GLU A 69 -2.96 -32.84 -11.43
C GLU A 69 -2.07 -33.04 -12.67
N THR A 70 -2.49 -32.51 -13.82
CA THR A 70 -1.75 -32.59 -15.08
C THR A 70 -0.49 -31.76 -15.00
N LEU A 71 -0.61 -30.50 -14.58
CA LEU A 71 0.51 -29.59 -14.40
C LEU A 71 1.49 -30.10 -13.33
N HIS A 72 0.98 -30.72 -12.27
CA HIS A 72 1.84 -31.32 -11.25
C HIS A 72 2.59 -32.55 -11.76
N ALA A 73 2.02 -33.34 -12.67
CA ALA A 73 2.74 -34.42 -13.32
C ALA A 73 3.91 -33.87 -14.16
N GLU A 74 3.69 -32.80 -14.92
CA GLU A 74 4.76 -32.12 -15.66
C GLU A 74 5.87 -31.59 -14.73
N TYR A 75 5.49 -30.96 -13.61
CA TYR A 75 6.46 -30.48 -12.62
C TYR A 75 7.23 -31.63 -11.97
N ARG A 76 6.57 -32.75 -11.67
CA ARG A 76 7.23 -33.92 -11.11
C ARG A 76 8.33 -34.40 -12.04
N ASP A 77 8.05 -34.56 -13.32
CA ASP A 77 9.02 -35.04 -14.30
C ASP A 77 10.20 -34.08 -14.43
N LEU A 78 9.93 -32.77 -14.52
CA LEU A 78 10.96 -31.73 -14.57
C LEU A 78 11.85 -31.72 -13.32
N LEU A 79 11.24 -31.79 -12.13
CA LEU A 79 11.97 -31.81 -10.86
C LEU A 79 12.81 -33.07 -10.72
N GLN A 80 12.31 -34.23 -11.13
CA GLN A 80 13.06 -35.49 -11.11
C GLN A 80 14.24 -35.46 -12.10
N GLN A 81 14.05 -34.90 -13.29
CA GLN A 81 15.12 -34.72 -14.28
C GLN A 81 16.19 -33.75 -13.78
N ALA A 82 15.80 -32.59 -13.24
CA ALA A 82 16.71 -31.63 -12.63
C ALA A 82 17.51 -32.24 -11.48
N LEU A 83 16.86 -33.01 -10.60
CA LEU A 83 17.53 -33.72 -9.51
C LEU A 83 18.52 -34.76 -10.01
N LYS A 84 18.16 -35.53 -11.04
CA LYS A 84 19.04 -36.51 -11.65
C LYS A 84 20.28 -35.81 -12.22
N GLN A 85 20.10 -34.75 -12.99
CA GLN A 85 21.18 -33.97 -13.58
C GLN A 85 22.13 -33.41 -12.50
N VAL A 86 21.58 -32.83 -11.44
CA VAL A 86 22.40 -32.31 -10.32
C VAL A 86 23.18 -33.44 -9.67
N ARG A 87 22.57 -34.59 -9.39
CA ARG A 87 23.26 -35.74 -8.77
C ARG A 87 24.37 -36.32 -9.65
N GLU A 88 24.24 -36.25 -10.97
CA GLU A 88 25.26 -36.71 -11.91
C GLU A 88 26.46 -35.76 -12.00
N HIS A 89 26.26 -34.46 -11.77
CA HIS A 89 27.25 -33.41 -12.04
C HIS A 89 27.72 -32.63 -10.79
N HIS A 90 27.05 -32.79 -9.65
CA HIS A 90 27.30 -32.10 -8.39
C HIS A 90 27.19 -33.10 -7.23
N ASN A 91 28.34 -33.47 -6.66
CA ASN A 91 28.44 -34.39 -5.51
C ASN A 91 28.85 -33.67 -4.21
N ASP A 92 28.81 -32.33 -4.23
CA ASP A 92 29.27 -31.47 -3.14
C ASP A 92 28.10 -31.06 -2.22
N ILE A 93 28.34 -30.04 -1.40
CA ILE A 93 27.37 -29.46 -0.46
C ILE A 93 26.12 -28.93 -1.16
N TRP A 94 24.97 -29.01 -0.47
CA TRP A 94 23.69 -28.42 -0.91
C TRP A 94 23.43 -27.02 -0.32
N CYS A 95 24.17 -26.66 0.72
CA CYS A 95 24.22 -25.33 1.31
C CYS A 95 25.56 -25.11 2.00
N HIS A 96 26.02 -23.87 2.05
CA HIS A 96 27.19 -23.47 2.82
C HIS A 96 26.93 -23.58 4.33
N PRO A 97 27.97 -23.74 5.16
CA PRO A 97 27.84 -23.68 6.60
C PRO A 97 27.20 -22.35 7.03
N ARG A 98 26.10 -22.43 7.78
CA ARG A 98 25.35 -21.26 8.28
C ARG A 98 25.26 -21.28 9.81
N PRO A 99 25.50 -20.16 10.50
CA PRO A 99 25.36 -20.08 11.95
C PRO A 99 23.88 -20.12 12.34
N PHE A 100 23.52 -21.03 13.24
CA PHE A 100 22.19 -21.16 13.81
C PHE A 100 22.26 -21.12 15.34
N ALA A 101 21.18 -20.68 16.00
CA ALA A 101 21.11 -20.68 17.47
C ALA A 101 21.06 -22.13 17.99
N SER A 102 21.90 -22.48 18.96
CA SER A 102 21.90 -23.81 19.60
C SER A 102 20.76 -23.92 20.63
N ASP A 103 20.20 -25.12 20.79
CA ASP A 103 19.14 -25.46 21.76
C ASP A 103 19.46 -25.12 23.24
N HIS A 104 20.70 -24.73 23.56
CA HIS A 104 21.10 -24.37 24.92
C HIS A 104 20.67 -22.97 25.37
N ASP A 105 20.23 -22.08 24.49
CA ASP A 105 19.89 -20.70 24.88
C ASP A 105 18.48 -20.52 25.46
N HIS A 106 17.59 -21.52 25.35
CA HIS A 106 16.19 -21.40 25.82
C HIS A 106 15.62 -22.69 26.43
N ALA A 107 16.14 -23.14 27.56
CA ALA A 107 15.44 -24.08 28.42
C ALA A 107 14.25 -23.40 29.13
N ARG A 108 13.08 -23.32 28.48
CA ARG A 108 11.80 -23.15 29.21
C ARG A 108 11.26 -24.55 29.56
N PRO A 109 10.93 -24.83 30.84
CA PRO A 109 10.45 -26.16 31.22
C PRO A 109 9.07 -26.41 30.60
N ALA A 110 8.95 -27.51 29.87
CA ALA A 110 7.68 -27.99 29.33
C ALA A 110 6.69 -28.27 30.47
N LYS A 111 5.74 -27.36 30.71
CA LYS A 111 4.59 -27.65 31.59
C LYS A 111 3.65 -28.62 30.85
N LYS A 112 3.72 -29.90 31.20
CA LYS A 112 2.65 -30.88 30.94
C LYS A 112 1.36 -30.36 31.57
N ARG A 113 0.35 -30.00 30.77
CA ARG A 113 -1.03 -29.83 31.26
C ARG A 113 -1.71 -31.19 31.29
N LYS A 114 -2.28 -31.55 32.45
CA LYS A 114 -3.16 -32.70 32.67
C LYS A 114 -4.40 -32.57 31.77
N LEU A 115 -4.78 -33.65 31.08
CA LEU A 115 -6.12 -33.83 30.51
C LEU A 115 -7.15 -33.83 31.65
N SER A 116 -8.23 -33.07 31.47
CA SER A 116 -9.52 -33.34 32.13
C SER A 116 -10.46 -33.91 31.08
N ASP A 117 -11.15 -35.00 31.44
CA ASP A 117 -11.94 -35.86 30.58
C ASP A 117 -12.98 -35.12 29.72
N GLY A 118 -12.90 -35.35 28.41
CA GLY A 118 -13.89 -34.95 27.42
C GLY A 118 -13.51 -35.58 26.08
N VAL A 119 -14.36 -36.48 25.59
CA VAL A 119 -14.18 -37.23 24.33
C VAL A 119 -13.97 -36.25 23.17
N GLY A 120 -12.76 -36.23 22.61
CA GLY A 120 -12.37 -35.43 21.46
C GLY A 120 -10.97 -35.85 20.98
N ASP A 121 -10.84 -36.07 19.68
CA ASP A 121 -9.70 -36.68 18.99
C ASP A 121 -8.30 -36.18 19.43
N PRO A 122 -7.29 -37.05 19.51
CA PRO A 122 -5.91 -36.65 19.80
C PRO A 122 -5.28 -36.06 18.53
N ILE A 123 -5.59 -34.81 18.21
CA ILE A 123 -4.72 -34.01 17.35
C ILE A 123 -3.70 -33.36 18.28
N ALA A 124 -2.60 -34.08 18.53
CA ALA A 124 -1.37 -33.46 18.96
C ALA A 124 -1.00 -32.43 17.88
N SER A 125 -1.15 -31.16 18.21
CA SER A 125 -0.75 -30.06 17.34
C SER A 125 0.77 -30.02 17.26
N ASP A 126 1.32 -30.68 16.24
CA ASP A 126 2.70 -30.49 15.78
C ASP A 126 2.95 -29.08 15.21
N ASP A 127 1.94 -28.19 15.27
CA ASP A 127 2.05 -26.75 14.99
C ASP A 127 2.89 -25.99 16.04
N ALA A 128 3.46 -26.68 17.04
CA ALA A 128 4.56 -26.15 17.84
C ALA A 128 5.90 -26.19 17.06
N ILE A 129 5.90 -25.74 15.80
CA ILE A 129 7.12 -25.31 15.14
C ILE A 129 7.47 -23.95 15.75
N LEU A 130 8.21 -24.03 16.86
CA LEU A 130 9.21 -23.11 17.36
C LEU A 130 8.98 -21.63 16.98
N ALA A 131 8.59 -20.82 17.95
CA ALA A 131 8.91 -19.40 17.93
C ALA A 131 10.38 -19.24 17.50
N ASN A 132 10.63 -18.49 16.43
CA ASN A 132 11.98 -18.30 15.91
C ASN A 132 12.85 -17.70 17.02
N PRO A 133 13.97 -18.34 17.41
CA PRO A 133 14.90 -17.73 18.37
C PRO A 133 15.58 -16.46 17.84
N VAL A 134 15.46 -16.18 16.53
CA VAL A 134 15.90 -14.92 15.91
C VAL A 134 14.90 -13.79 16.20
N ASP A 135 13.61 -14.07 16.38
CA ASP A 135 12.59 -13.07 16.72
C ASP A 135 12.52 -12.77 18.23
N ALA A 136 13.42 -13.33 19.04
CA ALA A 136 13.40 -13.12 20.48
C ALA A 136 13.67 -11.66 20.89
N ASP A 137 14.42 -10.91 20.07
CA ASP A 137 14.82 -9.52 20.38
C ASP A 137 14.05 -8.45 19.58
N LEU A 138 13.59 -8.75 18.35
CA LEU A 138 12.72 -7.84 17.59
C LEU A 138 11.27 -8.24 17.85
N SER A 139 10.51 -7.41 18.58
CA SER A 139 9.09 -7.69 18.84
C SER A 139 8.38 -8.01 17.51
N PRO A 140 7.60 -9.12 17.42
CA PRO A 140 6.96 -9.53 16.16
C PRO A 140 6.17 -8.42 15.48
N ASP A 141 5.60 -7.52 16.29
CA ASP A 141 4.75 -6.43 15.86
C ASP A 141 5.52 -5.09 15.80
N PHE A 142 6.86 -5.06 15.96
CA PHE A 142 7.62 -3.80 16.00
C PHE A 142 7.48 -3.01 14.70
N LEU A 143 7.70 -3.65 13.54
CA LEU A 143 7.57 -2.97 12.25
C LEU A 143 6.12 -2.59 11.97
N GLU A 144 5.15 -3.41 12.39
CA GLU A 144 3.72 -3.08 12.33
C GLU A 144 3.36 -1.88 13.22
N LYS A 145 3.91 -1.79 14.44
CA LYS A 145 3.79 -0.59 15.28
C LYS A 145 4.39 0.60 14.54
N VAL A 146 5.58 0.46 13.93
CA VAL A 146 6.22 1.55 13.19
C VAL A 146 5.36 2.03 12.02
N THR A 147 4.73 1.13 11.25
CA THR A 147 3.83 1.49 10.13
C THR A 147 2.51 2.09 10.60
N ASN A 148 1.93 1.59 11.70
CA ASN A 148 0.63 2.04 12.22
C ASN A 148 0.73 3.31 13.08
N LEU A 149 1.94 3.81 13.34
CA LEU A 149 2.15 5.04 14.09
C LEU A 149 2.03 6.24 13.15
N LYS A 150 1.07 7.12 13.44
CA LYS A 150 0.96 8.44 12.80
C LYS A 150 2.31 9.16 12.77
N ALA A 151 2.61 9.83 11.65
CA ALA A 151 3.86 10.57 11.46
C ALA A 151 4.20 11.43 12.69
N GLY A 152 5.40 11.24 13.24
CA GLY A 152 5.92 11.97 14.41
C GLY A 152 5.92 11.21 15.74
N ASN A 153 5.20 10.08 15.87
CA ASN A 153 5.20 9.28 17.10
C ASN A 153 6.39 8.32 17.27
N SER A 154 7.16 8.12 16.21
CA SER A 154 8.42 7.36 16.24
C SER A 154 9.55 8.17 15.62
N THR A 155 10.72 8.12 16.27
CA THR A 155 11.94 8.77 15.78
C THR A 155 12.77 7.76 15.02
N SER A 156 12.86 7.93 13.71
CA SER A 156 13.82 7.21 12.86
C SER A 156 15.06 8.09 12.69
N ARG A 157 16.22 7.56 13.05
CA ARG A 157 17.51 8.22 12.86
C ARG A 157 18.37 7.34 12.00
N LEU A 158 19.22 7.99 11.23
CA LEU A 158 19.93 7.29 10.19
C LEU A 158 21.40 7.68 10.31
N HIS A 159 22.23 6.64 10.44
CA HIS A 159 23.64 6.77 10.78
C HIS A 159 24.49 6.09 9.68
N ALA A 160 25.05 6.91 8.79
CA ALA A 160 26.04 6.48 7.81
C ALA A 160 27.45 6.54 8.41
N LYS A 161 28.27 5.51 8.22
CA LYS A 161 29.69 5.53 8.62
C LYS A 161 30.60 6.26 7.61
N ALA A 162 30.17 6.39 6.35
CA ALA A 162 30.89 7.09 5.30
C ALA A 162 29.90 7.68 4.28
N GLY A 163 30.02 8.98 3.97
CA GLY A 163 29.31 9.65 2.87
C GLY A 163 27.80 9.79 3.06
N GLY A 164 27.35 11.00 3.37
CA GLY A 164 25.93 11.30 3.52
C GLY A 164 25.17 11.20 2.19
N CYS A 165 24.11 10.42 2.18
CA CYS A 165 22.83 10.77 1.56
C CYS A 165 21.79 9.73 1.98
N ALA A 166 20.90 10.13 2.88
CA ALA A 166 19.65 9.42 3.06
C ALA A 166 18.54 10.39 3.35
N GLN A 167 17.39 10.10 2.75
CA GLN A 167 16.18 10.85 2.97
C GLN A 167 15.17 9.95 3.66
N VAL A 168 14.68 10.43 4.80
CA VAL A 168 13.51 9.85 5.44
C VAL A 168 12.33 10.74 5.09
N VAL A 169 11.42 10.23 4.27
CA VAL A 169 10.14 10.88 3.98
C VAL A 169 9.11 10.23 4.88
N ASN A 170 8.48 11.01 5.75
CA ASN A 170 7.39 10.54 6.60
C ASN A 170 6.07 10.98 5.97
N HIS A 171 5.16 10.03 5.74
CA HIS A 171 3.81 10.31 5.28
C HIS A 171 2.87 10.49 6.47
N GLN A 172 1.83 11.31 6.30
CA GLN A 172 0.91 11.68 7.38
C GLN A 172 0.16 10.47 7.98
N HIS A 173 0.08 9.36 7.24
CA HIS A 173 -0.64 8.14 7.63
C HIS A 173 0.24 7.11 8.36
N GLY A 174 1.54 7.38 8.51
CA GLY A 174 2.48 6.55 9.29
C GLY A 174 3.50 5.79 8.46
N GLU A 175 3.34 5.77 7.13
CA GLU A 175 4.27 5.19 6.18
C GLU A 175 5.54 6.03 6.06
N ARG A 176 6.64 5.35 5.74
CA ARG A 176 7.96 5.98 5.67
C ARG A 176 8.72 5.47 4.46
N ALA A 177 9.24 6.39 3.67
CA ALA A 177 10.23 6.08 2.65
C ALA A 177 11.62 6.39 3.18
N PHE A 178 12.50 5.39 3.15
CA PHE A 178 13.91 5.48 3.45
C PHE A 178 14.67 5.31 2.15
N THR A 179 15.13 6.41 1.58
CA THR A 179 15.93 6.39 0.35
C THR A 179 17.40 6.44 0.72
N TRP A 180 18.19 5.48 0.22
CA TRP A 180 19.63 5.42 0.38
C TRP A 180 20.33 5.52 -0.97
N ASN A 181 20.94 6.66 -1.28
CA ASN A 181 21.60 6.86 -2.57
C ASN A 181 23.12 6.72 -2.50
N SER A 182 23.67 6.51 -1.30
CA SER A 182 25.10 6.34 -1.15
C SER A 182 25.53 5.00 -1.72
N ALA A 183 26.67 5.02 -2.41
CA ALA A 183 27.35 3.81 -2.85
C ALA A 183 27.86 2.98 -1.68
N SER A 184 27.92 3.53 -0.46
CA SER A 184 28.32 2.80 0.75
C SER A 184 27.12 2.34 1.60
N PRO A 185 27.21 1.17 2.25
CA PRO A 185 26.17 0.67 3.15
C PRO A 185 26.07 1.49 4.43
N ALA A 186 24.96 1.36 5.15
CA ALA A 186 24.72 2.12 6.38
C ALA A 186 23.87 1.41 7.42
N ARG A 187 23.59 2.11 8.53
CA ARG A 187 22.68 1.66 9.58
C ARG A 187 21.52 2.64 9.77
N LEU A 188 20.31 2.12 9.70
CA LEU A 188 19.07 2.80 10.03
C LEU A 188 18.67 2.41 11.46
N GLU A 189 18.52 3.39 12.33
CA GLU A 189 18.01 3.23 13.69
C GLU A 189 16.53 3.60 13.73
N LEU A 190 15.66 2.65 14.05
CA LEU A 190 14.24 2.90 14.30
C LEU A 190 13.96 2.84 15.80
N THR A 191 13.31 3.87 16.32
CA THR A 191 12.86 3.94 17.71
C THR A 191 11.34 4.09 17.75
N CYS A 192 10.67 3.16 18.45
CA CYS A 192 9.22 3.16 18.65
C CYS A 192 8.91 2.89 20.13
N GLY A 193 8.33 3.88 20.82
CA GLY A 193 8.15 3.80 22.28
C GLY A 193 9.50 3.66 22.99
N ASN A 194 9.66 2.57 23.76
CA ASN A 194 10.90 2.22 24.46
C ASN A 194 11.78 1.23 23.69
N GLU A 195 11.32 0.75 22.53
CA GLU A 195 12.03 -0.23 21.71
C GLU A 195 12.91 0.52 20.68
N LYS A 196 14.16 0.09 20.53
CA LYS A 196 15.14 0.66 19.61
C LYS A 196 15.89 -0.45 18.90
N HIS A 197 15.85 -0.42 17.57
CA HIS A 197 16.51 -1.42 16.72
C HIS A 197 17.30 -0.77 15.59
N ASN A 198 18.42 -1.39 15.24
CA ASN A 198 19.26 -1.00 14.12
C ASN A 198 19.05 -1.96 12.95
N PHE A 199 19.08 -1.43 11.74
CA PHE A 199 18.87 -2.14 10.49
C PHE A 199 20.00 -1.84 9.51
N HIS A 200 20.58 -2.87 8.92
CA HIS A 200 21.53 -2.77 7.83
C HIS A 200 20.83 -2.27 6.55
N VAL A 201 21.35 -1.21 5.96
CA VAL A 201 20.84 -0.65 4.70
C VAL A 201 21.89 -0.90 3.61
N PRO A 202 21.56 -1.74 2.61
CA PRO A 202 22.41 -1.98 1.45
C PRO A 202 22.69 -0.69 0.66
N PRO A 203 23.81 -0.63 -0.08
CA PRO A 203 24.12 0.52 -0.93
C PRO A 203 23.04 0.71 -2.00
N SER A 204 22.76 1.98 -2.32
CA SER A 204 21.80 2.39 -3.35
C SER A 204 20.38 1.80 -3.19
N SER A 205 19.98 1.33 -2.01
CA SER A 205 18.66 0.72 -1.77
C SER A 205 17.60 1.74 -1.36
N THR A 206 16.34 1.44 -1.64
CA THR A 206 15.20 2.25 -1.16
C THR A 206 14.20 1.35 -0.44
N ALA A 207 13.81 1.70 0.78
CA ALA A 207 12.82 0.98 1.55
C ALA A 207 11.56 1.84 1.73
N PHE A 208 10.42 1.39 1.24
CA PHE A 208 9.12 1.98 1.53
C PHE A 208 8.39 1.11 2.56
N LEU A 209 8.48 1.52 3.82
CA LEU A 209 7.84 0.86 4.94
C LEU A 209 6.41 1.40 5.10
N GLY A 210 5.43 0.65 4.62
CA GLY A 210 4.02 1.06 4.63
C GLY A 210 3.11 -0.01 4.04
N ASP A 211 1.80 0.20 4.19
CA ASP A 211 0.81 -0.73 3.69
C ASP A 211 0.82 -0.76 2.16
N CYS A 212 0.81 -1.96 1.58
CA CYS A 212 0.78 -2.11 0.14
C CYS A 212 -0.58 -1.72 -0.46
N SER A 213 -1.64 -1.65 0.35
CA SER A 213 -2.95 -1.14 -0.09
C SER A 213 -2.92 0.36 -0.41
N GLU A 214 -1.98 1.12 0.17
CA GLU A 214 -1.86 2.58 0.06
C GLU A 214 -0.93 3.01 -1.09
N ALA A 215 -1.17 2.46 -2.28
CA ALA A 215 -0.28 2.63 -3.44
C ALA A 215 -0.13 4.08 -3.95
N ARG A 216 -1.05 4.99 -3.59
CA ARG A 216 -0.96 6.41 -3.95
C ARG A 216 0.27 7.09 -3.34
N LEU A 217 0.59 6.75 -2.09
CA LEU A 217 1.74 7.31 -1.37
C LEU A 217 3.05 6.77 -1.96
N PHE A 218 3.11 5.46 -2.19
CA PHE A 218 4.24 4.81 -2.85
C PHE A 218 4.54 5.44 -4.22
N ARG A 219 3.53 5.56 -5.09
CA ARG A 219 3.68 6.19 -6.41
C ARG A 219 4.16 7.63 -6.33
N SER A 220 3.67 8.39 -5.35
CA SER A 220 4.09 9.78 -5.15
C SER A 220 5.56 9.85 -4.76
N GLU A 221 6.03 8.91 -3.93
CA GLU A 221 7.44 8.81 -3.58
C GLU A 221 8.32 8.38 -4.75
N VAL A 222 7.88 7.41 -5.56
CA VAL A 222 8.59 7.03 -6.81
C VAL A 222 8.74 8.25 -7.73
N ARG A 223 7.67 9.05 -7.89
CA ARG A 223 7.68 10.27 -8.69
C ARG A 223 8.60 11.35 -8.12
N ARG A 224 8.60 11.51 -6.80
CA ARG A 224 9.45 12.49 -6.11
C ARG A 224 10.92 12.11 -6.23
N GLN A 225 11.28 10.85 -5.95
CA GLN A 225 12.66 10.37 -6.12
C GLN A 225 13.13 10.56 -7.57
N ALA A 226 12.30 10.22 -8.54
CA ALA A 226 12.62 10.38 -9.96
C ALA A 226 12.89 11.85 -10.33
N GLN A 227 12.15 12.81 -9.75
CA GLN A 227 12.39 14.24 -9.95
C GLN A 227 13.68 14.70 -9.29
N ASP A 228 13.92 14.30 -8.04
CA ASP A 228 15.08 14.76 -7.28
C ASP A 228 16.40 14.18 -7.77
N GLN A 229 16.36 13.01 -8.40
CA GLN A 229 17.55 12.28 -8.86
C GLN A 229 17.68 12.22 -10.39
N ASP A 230 16.80 12.88 -11.13
CA ASP A 230 16.71 12.79 -12.59
C ASP A 230 16.72 11.33 -13.10
N SER A 231 15.97 10.47 -12.41
CA SER A 231 15.92 9.03 -12.68
C SER A 231 14.61 8.61 -13.35
N ALA A 232 14.61 7.44 -14.01
CA ALA A 232 13.42 6.92 -14.67
C ALA A 232 12.29 6.69 -13.65
N ARG A 233 11.06 7.07 -13.97
CA ARG A 233 9.89 6.85 -13.10
C ARG A 233 9.41 5.40 -13.07
N HIS A 234 9.85 4.60 -14.02
CA HIS A 234 9.40 3.22 -14.21
C HIS A 234 10.44 2.21 -13.72
N PHE A 235 9.99 1.00 -13.44
CA PHE A 235 10.79 -0.17 -13.09
C PHE A 235 10.91 -1.10 -14.29
N ASP A 236 12.10 -1.64 -14.50
CA ASP A 236 12.38 -2.66 -15.52
C ASP A 236 12.12 -4.07 -14.98
N PHE A 237 12.14 -4.23 -13.65
CA PHE A 237 11.82 -5.47 -12.97
C PHE A 237 10.91 -5.24 -11.76
N VAL A 238 9.84 -6.03 -11.65
CA VAL A 238 8.96 -6.06 -10.46
C VAL A 238 8.82 -7.49 -9.95
N LEU A 239 9.13 -7.72 -8.69
CA LEU A 239 8.95 -9.01 -8.00
C LEU A 239 7.88 -8.87 -6.92
N LEU A 240 6.93 -9.79 -6.88
CA LEU A 240 5.87 -9.81 -5.87
C LEU A 240 5.86 -11.15 -5.10
N ASP A 241 5.74 -11.06 -3.78
CA ASP A 241 5.41 -12.20 -2.89
C ASP A 241 4.10 -11.94 -2.12
N PRO A 242 2.92 -12.02 -2.79
CA PRO A 242 1.66 -11.63 -2.18
C PRO A 242 1.28 -12.51 -0.98
N PRO A 243 0.54 -11.96 0.01
CA PRO A 243 0.10 -12.68 1.19
C PRO A 243 -1.08 -13.62 0.87
N TRP A 244 -0.84 -14.67 0.08
CA TRP A 244 -1.86 -15.61 -0.36
C TRP A 244 -2.64 -16.24 0.81
N PRO A 245 -3.99 -16.34 0.75
CA PRO A 245 -4.77 -16.86 1.86
C PRO A 245 -4.42 -18.32 2.16
N ASN A 246 -3.90 -18.58 3.37
CA ASN A 246 -3.56 -19.92 3.80
C ASN A 246 -4.46 -20.39 4.97
N ARG A 247 -5.08 -21.56 4.81
CA ARG A 247 -5.95 -22.17 5.82
C ARG A 247 -5.19 -22.61 7.08
N SER A 248 -3.86 -22.81 7.03
CA SER A 248 -3.05 -23.13 8.22
C SER A 248 -2.82 -21.91 9.12
N VAL A 249 -2.63 -20.73 8.56
CA VAL A 249 -2.42 -19.47 9.30
C VAL A 249 -3.69 -19.03 10.04
N LYS A 250 -4.88 -19.39 9.53
CA LYS A 250 -6.16 -19.20 10.24
C LYS A 250 -6.23 -19.96 11.59
N ARG A 251 -5.40 -21.00 11.82
CA ARG A 251 -5.35 -21.78 13.06
C ARG A 251 -4.24 -21.34 14.04
N SER A 252 -3.13 -20.74 13.55
CA SER A 252 -2.02 -20.25 14.39
C SER A 252 -2.32 -18.93 15.11
N ARG A 253 -3.42 -18.22 14.77
CA ARG A 253 -3.93 -17.04 15.49
C ARG A 253 -4.24 -17.26 16.99
N LYS A 254 -4.12 -18.50 17.49
CA LYS A 254 -4.21 -18.83 18.92
C LYS A 254 -2.85 -18.76 19.65
N THR A 255 -1.75 -18.51 18.94
CA THR A 255 -0.39 -18.43 19.51
C THR A 255 0.16 -17.01 19.39
N PRO A 256 0.46 -16.31 20.50
CA PRO A 256 1.05 -14.97 20.46
C PRO A 256 2.40 -14.96 19.71
N GLY A 257 2.59 -14.03 18.77
CA GLY A 257 3.87 -13.81 18.08
C GLY A 257 4.02 -14.38 16.66
N THR A 258 2.94 -14.82 15.99
CA THR A 258 2.99 -15.37 14.61
C THR A 258 1.99 -14.73 13.63
N ALA A 259 1.43 -13.57 13.97
CA ALA A 259 0.36 -12.96 13.18
C ALA A 259 0.91 -11.97 12.14
N TYR A 260 0.79 -12.29 10.85
CA TYR A 260 0.80 -11.30 9.77
C TYR A 260 -0.64 -10.93 9.41
N HIS A 261 -0.88 -9.69 8.96
CA HIS A 261 -2.18 -9.27 8.45
C HIS A 261 -2.53 -10.11 7.21
N THR A 262 -3.33 -11.15 7.43
CA THR A 262 -3.72 -12.09 6.37
C THR A 262 -4.97 -11.58 5.71
N VAL A 263 -4.85 -11.36 4.41
CA VAL A 263 -5.97 -11.12 3.52
C VAL A 263 -6.90 -12.33 3.54
N SER A 264 -8.20 -12.10 3.77
CA SER A 264 -9.16 -13.15 4.18
C SER A 264 -9.54 -14.12 3.05
N THR A 265 -9.55 -13.61 1.81
CA THR A 265 -10.04 -14.29 0.60
C THR A 265 -9.10 -14.06 -0.60
N LEU A 266 -9.32 -14.81 -1.69
CA LEU A 266 -8.56 -14.61 -2.94
C LEU A 266 -8.94 -13.29 -3.63
N ASP A 267 -10.22 -12.91 -3.56
CA ASP A 267 -10.74 -11.67 -4.14
C ASP A 267 -10.11 -10.45 -3.47
N ASP A 268 -9.96 -10.50 -2.14
CA ASP A 268 -9.27 -9.43 -1.42
C ASP A 268 -7.80 -9.27 -1.88
N VAL A 269 -7.09 -10.37 -2.18
CA VAL A 269 -5.71 -10.30 -2.72
C VAL A 269 -5.72 -9.78 -4.15
N TYR A 270 -6.67 -10.21 -4.97
CA TYR A 270 -6.84 -9.67 -6.32
C TYR A 270 -7.07 -8.16 -6.30
N ASN A 271 -8.03 -7.70 -5.50
CA ASN A 271 -8.36 -6.29 -5.35
C ASN A 271 -7.16 -5.49 -4.82
N LEU A 272 -6.45 -6.04 -3.83
CA LEU A 272 -5.21 -5.45 -3.32
C LEU A 272 -4.15 -5.30 -4.41
N LEU A 273 -3.91 -6.32 -5.22
CA LEU A 273 -2.90 -6.26 -6.28
C LEU A 273 -3.32 -5.28 -7.37
N VAL A 274 -4.54 -5.38 -7.87
CA VAL A 274 -5.04 -4.51 -8.95
C VAL A 274 -5.07 -3.04 -8.51
N SER A 275 -5.47 -2.74 -7.26
CA SER A 275 -5.51 -1.36 -6.74
C SER A 275 -4.14 -0.71 -6.59
N MET A 276 -3.04 -1.47 -6.69
CA MET A 276 -1.70 -0.90 -6.66
C MET A 276 -1.35 -0.08 -7.91
N ASP A 277 -2.06 -0.28 -9.03
CA ASP A 277 -1.76 0.32 -10.34
C ASP A 277 -0.29 0.14 -10.74
N LEU A 278 0.30 -1.05 -10.50
CA LEU A 278 1.72 -1.30 -10.77
C LEU A 278 2.06 -1.22 -12.26
N ASP A 279 1.09 -1.48 -13.15
CA ASP A 279 1.25 -1.33 -14.60
C ASP A 279 1.68 0.10 -14.99
N MET A 280 1.25 1.12 -14.24
CA MET A 280 1.66 2.52 -14.40
C MET A 280 3.10 2.79 -13.97
N LEU A 281 3.71 1.89 -13.20
CA LEU A 281 5.09 1.98 -12.75
C LEU A 281 6.03 1.04 -13.53
N MET A 282 5.51 0.21 -14.42
CA MET A 282 6.31 -0.72 -15.23
C MET A 282 6.79 -0.04 -16.52
N ALA A 283 8.09 -0.18 -16.81
CA ALA A 283 8.67 0.25 -18.08
C ALA A 283 8.09 -0.55 -19.24
N GLU A 284 8.34 -0.09 -20.47
CA GLU A 284 8.14 -0.96 -21.63
C GLU A 284 9.07 -2.18 -21.49
N ASP A 285 8.57 -3.38 -21.80
CA ASP A 285 9.33 -4.62 -21.66
C ASP A 285 9.70 -5.01 -20.21
N CYS A 286 9.04 -4.41 -19.21
CA CYS A 286 9.25 -4.74 -17.80
C CYS A 286 9.03 -6.24 -17.55
N LEU A 287 9.99 -6.88 -16.89
CA LEU A 287 9.90 -8.24 -16.40
C LEU A 287 9.16 -8.25 -15.04
N VAL A 288 8.20 -9.15 -14.86
CA VAL A 288 7.35 -9.22 -13.67
C VAL A 288 7.32 -10.64 -13.13
N GLY A 289 7.79 -10.82 -11.90
CA GLY A 289 7.75 -12.08 -11.18
C GLY A 289 6.67 -12.09 -10.10
N ILE A 290 5.83 -13.13 -10.05
CA ILE A 290 4.87 -13.34 -8.97
C ILE A 290 5.06 -14.73 -8.37
N TRP A 291 5.42 -14.77 -7.09
CA TRP A 291 5.41 -16.01 -6.32
C TRP A 291 3.97 -16.47 -6.09
N ILE A 292 3.70 -17.73 -6.37
CA ILE A 292 2.40 -18.35 -6.14
C ILE A 292 2.53 -19.62 -5.29
N THR A 293 1.44 -19.97 -4.61
CA THR A 293 1.33 -21.29 -3.98
C THR A 293 0.87 -22.33 -5.00
N ASN A 294 0.98 -23.61 -4.64
CA ASN A 294 0.52 -24.73 -5.45
C ASN A 294 -1.01 -24.82 -5.61
N LYS A 295 -1.81 -23.85 -5.18
CA LYS A 295 -3.27 -23.91 -5.33
C LYS A 295 -3.68 -23.47 -6.74
N ALA A 296 -4.38 -24.33 -7.49
CA ALA A 296 -4.80 -24.05 -8.87
C ALA A 296 -5.55 -22.71 -9.03
N ALA A 297 -6.44 -22.37 -8.09
CA ALA A 297 -7.19 -21.10 -8.11
C ALA A 297 -6.29 -19.84 -8.03
N ILE A 298 -5.12 -19.93 -7.39
CA ILE A 298 -4.18 -18.80 -7.36
C ILE A 298 -3.49 -18.65 -8.72
N ARG A 299 -3.12 -19.78 -9.34
CA ARG A 299 -2.57 -19.77 -10.70
C ARG A 299 -3.56 -19.17 -11.70
N ASP A 300 -4.82 -19.61 -11.67
CA ASP A 300 -5.87 -19.05 -12.52
C ASP A 300 -6.04 -17.55 -12.28
N LEU A 301 -6.11 -17.10 -11.03
CA LEU A 301 -6.20 -15.67 -10.70
C LEU A 301 -5.05 -14.82 -11.30
N VAL A 302 -3.85 -15.40 -11.43
CA VAL A 302 -2.71 -14.69 -12.03
C VAL A 302 -2.73 -14.77 -13.55
N LEU A 303 -2.99 -15.95 -14.12
CA LEU A 303 -2.75 -16.25 -15.54
C LEU A 303 -3.99 -16.29 -16.43
N ASN A 304 -5.20 -16.19 -15.88
CA ASN A 304 -6.41 -16.22 -16.70
C ASN A 304 -6.38 -15.08 -17.73
N GLU A 305 -6.59 -15.40 -19.00
CA GLU A 305 -6.45 -14.44 -20.10
C GLU A 305 -7.55 -13.37 -20.12
N ALA A 306 -8.70 -13.62 -19.50
CA ALA A 306 -9.84 -12.71 -19.52
C ALA A 306 -9.84 -11.73 -18.32
N TYR A 307 -9.44 -12.20 -17.14
CA TYR A 307 -9.53 -11.42 -15.89
C TYR A 307 -8.32 -11.57 -14.97
N GLY A 308 -7.31 -12.35 -15.35
CA GLY A 308 -6.15 -12.60 -14.50
C GLY A 308 -5.29 -11.36 -14.32
N ILE A 309 -4.48 -11.34 -13.26
CA ILE A 309 -3.57 -10.21 -12.95
C ILE A 309 -2.66 -9.89 -14.14
N PHE A 310 -2.12 -10.91 -14.81
CA PHE A 310 -1.26 -10.70 -15.98
C PHE A 310 -2.04 -10.07 -17.14
N ALA A 311 -3.27 -10.52 -17.41
CA ALA A 311 -4.12 -9.91 -18.44
C ALA A 311 -4.44 -8.45 -18.12
N THR A 312 -4.83 -8.16 -16.87
CA THR A 312 -5.13 -6.80 -16.38
C THR A 312 -3.95 -5.84 -16.52
N TRP A 313 -2.72 -6.31 -16.31
CA TRP A 313 -1.50 -5.49 -16.44
C TRP A 313 -0.85 -5.55 -17.82
N GLY A 314 -1.43 -6.28 -18.80
CA GLY A 314 -0.88 -6.44 -20.14
C GLY A 314 0.45 -7.21 -20.16
N ILE A 315 0.59 -8.19 -19.27
CA ILE A 315 1.76 -9.05 -19.12
C ILE A 315 1.50 -10.39 -19.80
N LYS A 316 2.49 -10.89 -20.55
CA LYS A 316 2.47 -12.24 -21.10
C LYS A 316 3.44 -13.12 -20.33
N LEU A 317 3.00 -14.30 -19.91
CA LEU A 317 3.88 -15.30 -19.28
C LEU A 317 4.99 -15.70 -20.27
N GLU A 318 6.23 -15.70 -19.80
CA GLU A 318 7.42 -16.05 -20.59
C GLU A 318 8.16 -17.23 -19.97
N GLU A 319 8.37 -17.18 -18.65
CA GLU A 319 9.04 -18.24 -17.91
C GLU A 319 8.28 -18.64 -16.64
N GLU A 320 8.56 -19.85 -16.17
CA GLU A 320 8.02 -20.39 -14.93
C GLU A 320 9.12 -21.11 -14.16
N TRP A 321 9.40 -20.66 -12.94
CA TRP A 321 10.49 -21.20 -12.14
C TRP A 321 9.96 -22.02 -10.97
N LEU A 322 10.53 -23.20 -10.79
CA LEU A 322 10.23 -24.12 -9.69
C LEU A 322 11.33 -24.03 -8.65
N TRP A 323 11.01 -23.53 -7.46
CA TRP A 323 11.90 -23.58 -6.31
C TRP A 323 11.74 -24.92 -5.59
N LEU A 324 12.65 -25.86 -5.81
CA LEU A 324 12.68 -27.13 -5.09
C LEU A 324 13.43 -27.01 -3.76
N LYS A 325 12.77 -27.43 -2.67
CA LYS A 325 13.32 -27.42 -1.33
C LYS A 325 13.90 -28.79 -0.98
N MET A 326 15.15 -28.77 -0.53
CA MET A 326 15.93 -29.97 -0.24
C MET A 326 16.44 -30.01 1.19
N THR A 327 16.82 -31.20 1.64
CA THR A 327 17.67 -31.42 2.81
C THR A 327 19.14 -31.23 2.47
N THR A 328 19.98 -31.16 3.50
CA THR A 328 21.45 -31.19 3.33
C THR A 328 21.96 -32.52 2.77
N SER A 329 21.17 -33.60 2.86
CA SER A 329 21.46 -34.91 2.27
C SER A 329 21.09 -35.02 0.79
N GLY A 330 20.52 -33.98 0.17
CA GLY A 330 20.12 -34.02 -1.24
C GLY A 330 18.81 -34.76 -1.49
N GLU A 331 17.91 -34.77 -0.50
CA GLU A 331 16.57 -35.33 -0.59
C GLU A 331 15.51 -34.22 -0.55
N PRO A 332 14.41 -34.31 -1.30
CA PRO A 332 13.30 -33.38 -1.16
C PRO A 332 12.75 -33.36 0.27
N ILE A 333 12.42 -32.18 0.80
CA ILE A 333 11.95 -32.03 2.20
C ILE A 333 10.62 -32.75 2.47
N THR A 334 9.85 -33.02 1.44
CA THR A 334 8.68 -33.91 1.41
C THR A 334 8.72 -34.68 0.08
N PRO A 335 8.12 -35.87 -0.01
CA PRO A 335 8.02 -36.58 -1.28
C PRO A 335 7.35 -35.69 -2.35
N ILE A 336 7.92 -35.65 -3.56
CA ILE A 336 7.37 -34.89 -4.69
C ILE A 336 5.90 -35.30 -4.96
N ASP A 337 5.63 -36.59 -4.78
CA ASP A 337 4.33 -37.22 -5.00
C ASP A 337 3.35 -37.04 -3.84
N SER A 338 3.76 -36.38 -2.74
CA SER A 338 2.91 -36.22 -1.56
C SER A 338 1.59 -35.56 -1.93
N ALA A 339 0.47 -36.16 -1.51
CA ALA A 339 -0.86 -35.63 -1.80
C ALA A 339 -1.13 -34.26 -1.16
N TRP A 340 -0.40 -33.90 -0.09
CA TRP A 340 -0.70 -32.71 0.70
C TRP A 340 0.31 -31.57 0.53
N ARG A 341 1.57 -31.76 0.95
CA ARG A 341 2.60 -30.72 0.91
C ARG A 341 3.62 -31.03 -0.17
N LYS A 342 3.69 -30.17 -1.17
CA LYS A 342 4.70 -30.26 -2.23
C LYS A 342 6.03 -29.67 -1.75
N PRO A 343 7.17 -30.26 -2.13
CA PRO A 343 8.48 -29.77 -1.74
C PRO A 343 8.93 -28.56 -2.58
N TYR A 344 8.05 -27.96 -3.38
CA TYR A 344 8.40 -26.85 -4.25
C TYR A 344 7.40 -25.69 -4.18
N GLU A 345 7.87 -24.50 -4.53
CA GLU A 345 7.07 -23.30 -4.79
C GLU A 345 7.26 -22.84 -6.24
N VAL A 346 6.33 -22.04 -6.77
CA VAL A 346 6.35 -21.60 -8.17
C VAL A 346 6.47 -20.08 -8.24
N LEU A 347 7.34 -19.61 -9.11
CA LEU A 347 7.44 -18.21 -9.51
C LEU A 347 7.02 -18.10 -10.97
N LEU A 348 6.01 -17.29 -11.26
CA LEU A 348 5.57 -16.96 -12.61
C LEU A 348 6.31 -15.71 -13.07
N LEU A 349 6.99 -15.78 -14.21
CA LEU A 349 7.73 -14.66 -14.81
C LEU A 349 7.10 -14.29 -16.14
N GLY A 350 6.53 -13.09 -16.22
CA GLY A 350 5.97 -12.56 -17.45
C GLY A 350 6.60 -11.24 -17.84
N ARG A 351 6.40 -10.82 -19.09
CA ARG A 351 6.92 -9.58 -19.64
C ARG A 351 5.79 -8.68 -20.13
N LYS A 352 5.84 -7.41 -19.74
CA LYS A 352 4.86 -6.40 -20.15
C LYS A 352 4.94 -6.18 -21.66
N GLN A 353 3.81 -6.34 -22.34
CA GLN A 353 3.73 -6.17 -23.79
C GLN A 353 3.71 -4.68 -24.15
N ARG A 354 4.38 -4.32 -25.26
CA ARG A 354 4.35 -2.93 -25.77
C ARG A 354 2.94 -2.57 -26.25
N ARG A 355 2.44 -1.42 -25.81
CA ARG A 355 1.16 -0.87 -26.30
C ARG A 355 1.24 -0.69 -27.83
N GLY A 356 0.35 -1.33 -28.57
CA GLY A 356 0.29 -1.28 -30.04
C GLY A 356 0.74 -2.55 -30.77
N LEU A 357 1.36 -3.51 -30.08
CA LEU A 357 1.58 -4.89 -30.55
C LEU A 357 0.50 -5.83 -30.00
N VAL A 358 -0.78 -5.44 -30.16
CA VAL A 358 -1.85 -6.43 -30.05
C VAL A 358 -1.89 -7.13 -31.41
N CYS A 359 -1.24 -8.28 -31.52
CA CYS A 359 -1.54 -9.19 -32.61
C CYS A 359 -3.03 -9.50 -32.50
N GLN A 360 -3.83 -9.01 -33.45
CA GLN A 360 -5.16 -9.52 -33.76
C GLN A 360 -5.01 -11.01 -34.09
N ALA A 361 -5.07 -11.84 -33.06
CA ALA A 361 -5.18 -13.27 -33.19
C ALA A 361 -6.51 -13.69 -32.56
N THR A 362 -7.63 -13.15 -33.07
CA THR A 362 -8.90 -13.86 -33.07
C THR A 362 -9.95 -13.21 -33.99
N ILE A 363 -10.37 -14.00 -34.98
CA ILE A 363 -11.62 -13.96 -35.76
C ILE A 363 -11.69 -12.92 -36.91
N SER A 364 -11.10 -13.28 -38.04
CA SER A 364 -11.58 -12.86 -39.36
C SER A 364 -12.39 -14.02 -39.95
N THR A 365 -13.71 -13.98 -39.79
CA THR A 365 -14.63 -14.76 -40.63
C THR A 365 -14.96 -13.96 -41.89
N SER A 366 -14.73 -14.61 -43.03
CA SER A 366 -15.28 -14.42 -44.39
C SER A 366 -14.90 -13.17 -45.21
N GLY A 367 -14.25 -13.43 -46.35
CA GLY A 367 -14.63 -12.80 -47.63
C GLY A 367 -13.50 -12.18 -48.48
N GLU A 368 -13.08 -12.94 -49.50
CA GLU A 368 -12.63 -12.46 -50.83
C GLU A 368 -11.15 -12.03 -51.09
N HIS A 369 -10.46 -12.95 -51.78
CA HIS A 369 -9.53 -12.77 -52.90
C HIS A 369 -8.58 -11.56 -52.98
N ALA A 370 -7.28 -11.79 -52.74
CA ALA A 370 -6.20 -11.40 -53.66
C ALA A 370 -4.89 -12.15 -53.35
N ASN A 371 -4.31 -12.79 -54.38
CA ASN A 371 -2.98 -13.40 -54.39
C ASN A 371 -1.90 -12.30 -54.31
N ILE A 372 -0.94 -12.38 -53.38
CA ILE A 372 0.46 -11.98 -53.61
C ILE A 372 1.43 -12.89 -52.82
N ASP A 373 2.39 -13.39 -53.60
CA ASP A 373 3.65 -14.10 -53.43
C ASP A 373 4.25 -14.56 -52.08
N ARG A 374 4.97 -15.67 -52.26
CA ARG A 374 5.83 -16.40 -51.34
C ARG A 374 7.12 -15.61 -51.09
N ASP A 375 7.46 -15.43 -49.81
CA ASP A 375 8.77 -15.68 -49.20
C ASP A 375 8.90 -14.82 -47.95
N ASP A 376 8.42 -15.35 -46.82
CA ASP A 376 8.98 -15.10 -45.48
C ASP A 376 8.29 -16.05 -44.49
N LYS A 377 8.74 -17.31 -44.50
CA LYS A 377 8.43 -18.27 -43.43
C LYS A 377 9.28 -17.94 -42.20
N VAL A 378 8.92 -16.89 -41.47
CA VAL A 378 9.29 -16.78 -40.06
C VAL A 378 8.19 -17.46 -39.26
N ALA A 379 8.53 -18.62 -38.69
CA ALA A 379 7.63 -19.47 -37.95
C ALA A 379 6.94 -18.71 -36.81
N MET A 380 5.62 -18.60 -36.89
CA MET A 380 4.76 -18.38 -35.73
C MET A 380 4.83 -19.63 -34.83
N SER A 381 5.88 -19.72 -34.03
CA SER A 381 5.96 -20.62 -32.90
C SER A 381 5.05 -20.06 -31.82
N ALA A 382 4.03 -20.82 -31.43
CA ALA A 382 3.37 -20.62 -30.15
C ALA A 382 4.48 -20.58 -29.09
N SER A 383 4.74 -19.40 -28.50
CA SER A 383 5.84 -19.19 -27.57
C SER A 383 5.69 -20.18 -26.41
N VAL A 384 6.53 -21.21 -26.39
CA VAL A 384 6.56 -22.20 -25.31
C VAL A 384 7.09 -21.50 -24.06
N CYS A 385 6.31 -21.53 -22.97
CA CYS A 385 6.75 -21.02 -21.67
C CYS A 385 7.97 -21.83 -21.21
N MET A 386 9.12 -21.17 -21.02
CA MET A 386 10.33 -21.84 -20.55
C MET A 386 10.20 -22.16 -19.07
N ARG A 387 10.65 -23.35 -18.65
CA ARG A 387 10.63 -23.76 -17.25
C ARG A 387 12.03 -23.93 -16.70
N ARG A 388 12.30 -23.32 -15.56
CA ARG A 388 13.57 -23.45 -14.83
C ARG A 388 13.34 -24.06 -13.47
N VAL A 389 14.35 -24.75 -12.94
CA VAL A 389 14.36 -25.31 -11.60
C VAL A 389 15.53 -24.71 -10.84
N PHE A 390 15.27 -24.16 -9.66
CA PHE A 390 16.34 -23.87 -8.72
C PHE A 390 16.09 -24.56 -7.40
N ILE A 391 17.19 -24.99 -6.79
CA ILE A 391 17.20 -25.95 -5.71
C ILE A 391 17.92 -25.33 -4.53
N SER A 392 17.32 -25.33 -3.34
CA SER A 392 18.00 -24.86 -2.13
C SER A 392 17.56 -25.60 -0.88
N VAL A 393 18.42 -25.60 0.14
CA VAL A 393 18.02 -25.97 1.50
C VAL A 393 17.21 -24.81 2.11
N PRO A 394 15.97 -25.02 2.59
CA PRO A 394 15.16 -23.95 3.15
C PRO A 394 15.80 -23.38 4.41
N ASP A 395 15.43 -22.14 4.75
CA ASP A 395 15.91 -21.40 5.93
C ASP A 395 14.71 -21.03 6.83
N LEU A 396 14.76 -19.88 7.52
CA LEU A 396 13.67 -19.31 8.31
C LEU A 396 12.34 -19.35 7.56
N HIS A 397 11.26 -19.56 8.32
CA HIS A 397 9.92 -19.65 7.76
C HIS A 397 9.58 -18.41 6.92
N SER A 398 9.01 -18.63 5.74
CA SER A 398 8.66 -17.57 4.77
C SER A 398 9.83 -16.72 4.26
N ARG A 399 11.09 -17.16 4.42
CA ARG A 399 12.25 -16.55 3.76
C ARG A 399 12.51 -17.26 2.44
N LYS A 400 12.44 -16.52 1.34
CA LYS A 400 12.77 -16.99 -0.01
C LYS A 400 14.22 -16.64 -0.38
N PRO A 401 14.86 -17.38 -1.31
CA PRO A 401 16.15 -16.97 -1.86
C PRO A 401 16.03 -15.65 -2.61
N CYS A 402 17.10 -14.85 -2.58
CA CYS A 402 17.16 -13.64 -3.40
C CYS A 402 17.46 -14.02 -4.85
N LEU A 403 16.64 -13.54 -5.78
CA LEU A 403 16.70 -13.93 -7.18
C LEU A 403 17.56 -13.00 -8.05
N LYS A 404 18.17 -11.96 -7.46
CA LYS A 404 18.92 -10.92 -8.20
C LYS A 404 19.92 -11.50 -9.21
N GLN A 405 20.79 -12.41 -8.78
CA GLN A 405 21.79 -13.05 -9.65
C GLN A 405 21.20 -13.95 -10.74
N LEU A 406 19.99 -14.48 -10.53
CA LEU A 406 19.30 -15.33 -11.50
C LEU A 406 18.50 -14.52 -12.52
N ILE A 407 17.99 -13.35 -12.11
CA ILE A 407 17.22 -12.44 -12.96
C ILE A 407 18.13 -11.59 -13.86
N GLU A 408 19.26 -11.12 -13.35
CA GLU A 408 20.18 -10.26 -14.11
C GLU A 408 20.53 -10.81 -15.51
N PRO A 409 20.83 -12.11 -15.71
CA PRO A 409 21.10 -12.65 -17.05
C PRO A 409 19.95 -12.60 -18.05
N ILE A 410 18.69 -12.44 -17.60
CA ILE A 410 17.50 -12.35 -18.47
C ILE A 410 16.96 -10.93 -18.62
N MET A 411 17.61 -9.95 -17.95
CA MET A 411 17.32 -8.53 -18.09
C MET A 411 17.95 -7.96 -19.37
N THR A 412 17.29 -6.99 -19.98
CA THR A 412 17.78 -6.30 -21.19
C THR A 412 19.05 -5.49 -20.92
N ASP A 413 19.11 -4.81 -19.76
CA ASP A 413 20.32 -4.15 -19.26
C ASP A 413 20.61 -4.60 -17.82
N PRO A 414 21.41 -5.66 -17.63
CA PRO A 414 21.71 -6.20 -16.31
C PRO A 414 22.50 -5.25 -15.40
N LYS A 415 23.11 -4.18 -15.94
CA LYS A 415 23.95 -3.25 -15.17
C LYS A 415 23.20 -1.97 -14.79
N ASN A 416 22.15 -1.64 -15.53
CA ASN A 416 21.41 -0.40 -15.35
C ASN A 416 19.90 -0.67 -15.48
N TYR A 417 19.37 -1.43 -14.52
CA TYR A 417 17.94 -1.68 -14.37
C TYR A 417 17.44 -1.14 -13.04
N ARG A 418 16.19 -0.72 -13.01
CA ARG A 418 15.48 -0.33 -11.79
C ARG A 418 14.53 -1.45 -11.37
N ALA A 419 14.69 -1.94 -10.15
CA ALA A 419 13.90 -3.05 -9.63
C ALA A 419 13.06 -2.67 -8.42
N LEU A 420 11.88 -3.28 -8.33
CA LEU A 420 10.95 -3.18 -7.20
C LEU A 420 10.58 -4.57 -6.68
N GLU A 421 10.80 -4.82 -5.39
CA GLU A 421 10.23 -5.95 -4.67
C GLU A 421 9.04 -5.48 -3.82
N VAL A 422 7.85 -6.02 -4.09
CA VAL A 422 6.60 -5.74 -3.37
C VAL A 422 6.30 -6.88 -2.39
N PHE A 423 5.83 -6.52 -1.21
CA PHE A 423 5.74 -7.40 -0.03
C PHE A 423 7.12 -7.89 0.45
N ALA A 424 8.14 -7.06 0.22
CA ALA A 424 9.50 -7.39 0.56
C ALA A 424 9.66 -7.65 2.07
N ARG A 425 10.65 -8.47 2.41
CA ARG A 425 11.06 -8.74 3.81
C ARG A 425 12.52 -8.43 4.10
N HIS A 426 13.27 -8.11 3.06
CA HIS A 426 14.65 -7.68 3.15
C HIS A 426 14.93 -6.65 2.06
N LEU A 427 15.99 -5.88 2.27
CA LEU A 427 16.51 -4.95 1.28
C LEU A 427 17.54 -5.64 0.39
N VAL A 428 17.59 -5.20 -0.86
CA VAL A 428 18.56 -5.59 -1.87
C VAL A 428 19.27 -4.34 -2.38
N ALA A 429 20.59 -4.42 -2.57
CA ALA A 429 21.40 -3.32 -3.07
C ALA A 429 20.87 -2.86 -4.45
N GLY A 430 20.64 -1.56 -4.60
CA GLY A 430 20.10 -0.96 -5.82
C GLY A 430 18.58 -1.14 -6.04
N TRP A 431 17.88 -1.91 -5.21
CA TRP A 431 16.46 -2.20 -5.40
C TRP A 431 15.58 -1.32 -4.52
N TRP A 432 14.35 -1.12 -4.97
CA TRP A 432 13.24 -0.67 -4.15
C TRP A 432 12.59 -1.86 -3.45
N SER A 433 12.29 -1.73 -2.17
CA SER A 433 11.59 -2.73 -1.36
C SER A 433 10.38 -2.09 -0.71
N TRP A 434 9.17 -2.58 -1.00
CA TRP A 434 7.91 -2.05 -0.49
C TRP A 434 7.18 -3.09 0.35
N GLY A 435 6.79 -2.71 1.57
CA GLY A 435 5.82 -3.43 2.36
C GLY A 435 5.96 -3.16 3.85
N ASN A 436 4.98 -3.66 4.62
CA ASN A 436 4.91 -3.49 6.08
C ASN A 436 6.12 -4.08 6.84
N GLU A 437 6.87 -4.96 6.19
CA GLU A 437 7.98 -5.70 6.79
C GLU A 437 9.25 -5.69 5.95
N CYS A 438 9.42 -4.74 5.02
CA CYS A 438 10.57 -4.69 4.11
C CYS A 438 11.95 -4.65 4.81
N LEU A 439 11.98 -4.27 6.09
CA LEU A 439 13.19 -4.24 6.93
C LEU A 439 13.36 -5.47 7.85
N ARG A 440 12.44 -6.45 7.82
CA ARG A 440 12.34 -7.54 8.81
C ARG A 440 13.61 -8.37 8.92
N PHE A 441 14.32 -8.62 7.82
CA PHE A 441 15.57 -9.39 7.84
C PHE A 441 16.83 -8.52 7.73
N ASN A 442 16.68 -7.21 7.84
CA ASN A 442 17.79 -6.26 7.84
C ASN A 442 18.22 -5.85 9.25
N TRP A 443 17.47 -6.19 10.30
CA TRP A 443 17.83 -5.78 11.66
C TRP A 443 19.14 -6.44 12.15
N ASP A 444 19.91 -5.76 12.99
CA ASP A 444 21.28 -6.18 13.37
C ASP A 444 21.34 -7.59 13.98
N GLY A 445 20.31 -8.04 14.71
CA GLY A 445 20.29 -9.39 15.25
C GLY A 445 19.77 -10.46 14.27
N ALA A 446 19.29 -10.10 13.07
CA ALA A 446 19.13 -11.04 11.96
C ALA A 446 20.47 -11.45 11.35
N SER A 447 21.57 -10.81 11.73
CA SER A 447 22.92 -11.19 11.33
C SER A 447 23.83 -11.33 12.55
N ARG A 448 25.01 -11.91 12.36
CA ARG A 448 26.12 -11.83 13.31
C ARG A 448 27.32 -11.25 12.58
N LEU A 449 27.95 -10.26 13.20
CA LEU A 449 29.26 -9.76 12.78
C LEU A 449 30.21 -10.95 12.68
N ARG A 450 30.88 -11.06 11.54
CA ARG A 450 32.04 -11.96 11.41
C ARG A 450 33.12 -11.37 12.32
N LEU A 451 33.42 -12.02 13.44
CA LEU A 451 34.53 -11.58 14.28
C LEU A 451 35.79 -11.53 13.41
N PRO A 452 36.48 -10.38 13.31
CA PRO A 452 37.82 -10.37 12.79
C PRO A 452 38.66 -11.30 13.66
N LEU A 453 39.36 -12.24 13.04
CA LEU A 453 40.64 -12.63 13.61
C LEU A 453 41.46 -11.34 13.67
N ASP A 454 41.86 -10.98 14.87
CA ASP A 454 42.78 -9.88 15.24
C ASP A 454 42.16 -8.56 15.76
N ALA A 455 42.12 -8.51 17.09
CA ALA A 455 42.52 -7.42 18.00
C ALA A 455 42.01 -5.97 17.81
N GLY A 456 41.19 -5.56 18.80
CA GLY A 456 41.62 -4.55 19.78
C GLY A 456 41.37 -3.07 19.48
N SER A 457 40.21 -2.55 19.92
CA SER A 457 40.09 -1.30 20.70
C SER A 457 38.61 -0.90 20.84
N LEU A 458 38.10 -0.96 22.08
CA LEU A 458 36.82 -0.38 22.46
C LEU A 458 37.10 1.02 23.04
N GLU A 459 36.46 2.05 22.52
CA GLU A 459 36.23 3.28 23.28
C GLU A 459 34.73 3.53 23.44
N THR A 460 34.33 3.67 24.69
CA THR A 460 32.99 3.94 25.18
C THR A 460 32.78 5.46 25.29
N PHE A 461 31.61 5.97 24.88
CA PHE A 461 31.13 7.27 25.36
C PHE A 461 29.70 7.19 25.87
N ARG A 462 29.52 7.89 27.00
CA ARG A 462 28.43 7.80 27.98
C ARG A 462 27.16 8.50 27.52
N HIS A 463 26.06 8.02 28.13
CA HIS A 463 24.75 8.62 28.22
C HIS A 463 24.79 9.96 28.98
N ASP A 464 24.10 10.97 28.44
CA ASP A 464 23.52 12.07 29.21
C ASP A 464 22.01 12.14 28.97
N SER A 465 21.28 12.66 29.96
CA SER A 465 19.84 12.54 30.18
C SER A 465 19.11 13.90 30.22
N CYS A 466 17.76 13.84 30.14
CA CYS A 466 16.74 14.89 30.46
C CYS A 466 16.50 16.00 29.39
N VAL A 467 15.33 16.63 29.13
CA VAL A 467 13.96 16.77 29.72
C VAL A 467 12.96 17.19 28.59
N ASP A 468 11.64 16.91 28.76
CA ASP A 468 10.44 17.49 28.10
C ASP A 468 10.43 17.91 26.62
N LYS A 469 9.68 17.18 25.78
CA LYS A 469 9.48 17.51 24.36
C LYS A 469 8.31 18.48 24.17
N THR A 470 8.64 19.76 23.97
CA THR A 470 7.74 20.73 23.31
C THR A 470 8.28 21.02 21.91
N VAL A 471 7.44 20.93 20.88
CA VAL A 471 7.85 21.23 19.50
C VAL A 471 7.57 22.70 19.22
N CYS A 472 8.63 23.48 18.95
CA CYS A 472 8.51 24.87 18.53
C CYS A 472 8.22 24.93 17.02
N LEU A 473 7.04 25.40 16.64
CA LEU A 473 6.65 25.59 15.25
C LEU A 473 6.57 27.07 14.93
N VAL A 474 6.84 27.38 13.66
CA VAL A 474 6.73 28.72 13.08
C VAL A 474 5.38 28.82 12.39
N HIS A 475 4.60 29.84 12.73
CA HIS A 475 3.32 30.09 12.08
C HIS A 475 3.11 31.56 11.77
N VAL A 476 2.19 31.79 10.86
CA VAL A 476 1.51 33.07 10.69
C VAL A 476 0.13 32.93 11.33
N TRP A 477 -0.16 33.74 12.34
CA TRP A 477 -1.51 33.84 12.88
C TRP A 477 -2.39 34.56 11.87
N ILE A 478 -3.51 33.95 11.48
CA ILE A 478 -4.44 34.52 10.50
C ILE A 478 -5.58 35.20 11.24
N ASP A 479 -6.31 34.42 12.05
CA ASP A 479 -7.48 34.92 12.75
C ASP A 479 -7.96 33.97 13.86
N ARG A 480 -9.08 34.30 14.50
CA ARG A 480 -9.77 33.48 15.49
C ARG A 480 -11.16 33.08 14.99
N VAL A 481 -11.53 31.81 15.21
CA VAL A 481 -12.88 31.29 15.01
C VAL A 481 -13.81 31.95 16.04
N ILE A 482 -14.87 32.58 15.57
CA ILE A 482 -15.83 33.30 16.42
C ILE A 482 -17.19 32.61 16.52
N ASP A 483 -17.55 31.79 15.53
CA ASP A 483 -18.82 31.07 15.50
C ASP A 483 -18.67 29.79 14.64
N ILE A 484 -19.46 28.76 14.94
CA ILE A 484 -19.45 27.45 14.27
C ILE A 484 -20.87 27.00 14.01
N SER A 485 -21.13 26.48 12.80
CA SER A 485 -22.45 26.01 12.42
C SER A 485 -22.97 24.94 13.40
N PRO A 486 -24.12 25.17 14.05
CA PRO A 486 -24.69 24.19 14.97
C PRO A 486 -25.35 23.01 14.23
N VAL A 487 -25.54 23.11 12.91
CA VAL A 487 -26.30 22.15 12.10
C VAL A 487 -25.37 21.27 11.25
N MET A 488 -24.25 21.80 10.76
CA MET A 488 -23.29 21.04 9.95
C MET A 488 -22.33 20.25 10.84
N SER A 489 -22.83 19.15 11.40
CA SER A 489 -22.00 18.12 12.03
C SER A 489 -22.36 16.76 11.45
N TRP A 490 -21.63 16.34 10.42
CA TRP A 490 -21.76 15.01 9.80
C TRP A 490 -21.22 13.94 10.75
N LYS A 491 -21.94 13.66 11.84
CA LYS A 491 -21.73 12.49 12.70
C LYS A 491 -22.74 11.42 12.28
N LEU A 492 -22.23 10.27 11.85
CA LEU A 492 -22.97 9.03 11.56
C LEU A 492 -23.88 9.05 10.32
N TYR A 493 -23.27 9.09 9.12
CA TYR A 493 -23.83 8.33 7.99
C TYR A 493 -23.34 6.89 8.10
N GLY A 494 -23.97 6.12 9.00
CA GLY A 494 -23.58 4.73 9.27
C GLY A 494 -24.45 3.97 10.27
N GLU A 495 -25.28 4.64 11.08
CA GLU A 495 -26.24 3.95 11.94
C GLU A 495 -27.61 4.62 11.85
N ARG A 496 -28.47 4.06 10.99
CA ARG A 496 -29.92 4.30 10.87
C ARG A 496 -30.34 5.72 10.44
N PHE A 497 -30.98 5.78 9.27
CA PHE A 497 -32.01 6.77 8.95
C PHE A 497 -33.12 6.73 10.01
N SER A 498 -32.92 7.39 11.14
CA SER A 498 -33.99 7.59 12.13
C SER A 498 -34.08 8.98 12.74
N ASP A 499 -33.18 9.93 12.42
CA ASP A 499 -33.30 11.33 12.88
C ASP A 499 -33.22 12.33 11.70
N THR A 500 -34.36 12.43 11.00
CA THR A 500 -35.02 13.61 10.37
C THR A 500 -34.24 14.91 10.01
N ILE A 501 -33.16 14.86 9.24
CA ILE A 501 -32.76 15.99 8.37
C ILE A 501 -32.06 15.52 7.09
N THR A 502 -32.44 16.08 5.94
CA THR A 502 -31.82 15.74 4.64
C THR A 502 -30.52 16.50 4.42
N VAL A 503 -29.64 15.95 3.57
CA VAL A 503 -28.40 16.61 3.10
C VAL A 503 -28.68 18.05 2.64
N ALA A 504 -29.73 18.22 1.84
CA ALA A 504 -30.19 19.51 1.34
C ALA A 504 -30.58 20.47 2.48
N ALA A 505 -31.32 19.99 3.48
CA ALA A 505 -31.74 20.79 4.62
C ALA A 505 -30.56 21.21 5.54
N VAL A 506 -29.56 20.33 5.73
CA VAL A 506 -28.32 20.66 6.45
C VAL A 506 -27.54 21.75 5.71
N LEU A 507 -27.37 21.61 4.39
CA LEU A 507 -26.66 22.58 3.56
C LEU A 507 -27.38 23.93 3.52
N HIS A 508 -28.70 23.93 3.35
CA HIS A 508 -29.51 25.15 3.38
C HIS A 508 -29.42 25.87 4.72
N SER A 509 -29.63 25.16 5.83
CA SER A 509 -29.57 25.74 7.18
C SER A 509 -28.20 26.33 7.48
N THR A 510 -27.13 25.65 7.05
CA THR A 510 -25.75 26.11 7.24
C THR A 510 -25.44 27.32 6.36
N CYS A 511 -25.92 27.35 5.11
CA CYS A 511 -25.76 28.51 4.24
C CYS A 511 -26.52 29.73 4.77
N SER A 512 -27.77 29.55 5.23
CA SER A 512 -28.56 30.63 5.84
C SER A 512 -27.85 31.18 7.08
N TRP A 513 -27.38 30.30 7.97
CA TRP A 513 -26.58 30.70 9.12
C TRP A 513 -25.33 31.48 8.69
N THR A 514 -24.64 31.04 7.63
CA THR A 514 -23.45 31.75 7.11
C THR A 514 -23.82 33.16 6.61
N CYS A 515 -24.96 33.32 5.95
CA CYS A 515 -25.49 34.62 5.52
C CYS A 515 -25.77 35.56 6.70
N ASP A 516 -26.36 35.06 7.77
CA ASP A 516 -26.68 35.84 8.96
C ASP A 516 -25.42 36.33 9.70
N GLN A 517 -24.36 35.52 9.67
CA GLN A 517 -23.07 35.85 10.29
C GLN A 517 -22.23 36.83 9.46
N LEU A 518 -22.42 36.88 8.13
CA LEU A 518 -21.68 37.75 7.21
C LEU A 518 -22.61 38.65 6.36
N PRO A 519 -23.45 39.50 6.99
CA PRO A 519 -24.49 40.26 6.30
C PRO A 519 -23.95 41.34 5.35
N ALA A 520 -22.67 41.70 5.47
CA ALA A 520 -22.01 42.68 4.61
C ALA A 520 -21.62 42.14 3.22
N TRP A 521 -21.69 40.82 3.00
CA TRP A 521 -21.34 40.20 1.73
C TRP A 521 -22.56 40.06 0.81
N PRO A 522 -22.46 40.37 -0.49
CA PRO A 522 -23.53 40.07 -1.44
C PRO A 522 -23.86 38.57 -1.46
N THR A 523 -25.15 38.23 -1.39
CA THR A 523 -25.62 36.84 -1.23
C THR A 523 -25.04 35.90 -2.28
N ASN A 524 -24.96 36.32 -3.55
CA ASN A 524 -24.39 35.51 -4.63
C ASN A 524 -22.90 35.18 -4.43
N VAL A 525 -22.11 36.14 -3.94
CA VAL A 525 -20.67 35.94 -3.67
C VAL A 525 -20.51 34.96 -2.51
N LEU A 526 -21.31 35.13 -1.45
CA LEU A 526 -21.27 34.28 -0.28
C LEU A 526 -21.68 32.84 -0.60
N SER A 527 -22.76 32.64 -1.36
CA SER A 527 -23.22 31.31 -1.79
C SER A 527 -22.19 30.57 -2.63
N ARG A 528 -21.47 31.27 -3.52
CA ARG A 528 -20.39 30.66 -4.31
C ARG A 528 -19.22 30.24 -3.41
N LYS A 529 -18.76 31.14 -2.54
CA LYS A 529 -17.66 30.85 -1.61
C LYS A 529 -18.00 29.72 -0.65
N PHE A 530 -19.23 29.71 -0.15
CA PHE A 530 -19.77 28.65 0.69
C PHE A 530 -19.74 27.31 -0.05
N ALA A 531 -20.29 27.26 -1.27
CA ALA A 531 -20.33 26.04 -2.07
C ALA A 531 -18.93 25.45 -2.31
N ILE A 532 -17.98 26.29 -2.73
CA ILE A 532 -16.58 25.86 -2.95
C ILE A 532 -15.91 25.41 -1.65
N THR A 533 -16.14 26.14 -0.55
CA THR A 533 -15.55 25.84 0.75
C THR A 533 -16.06 24.51 1.31
N VAL A 534 -17.37 24.26 1.23
CA VAL A 534 -17.99 23.01 1.71
C VAL A 534 -17.58 21.81 0.84
N ALA A 535 -17.43 22.00 -0.47
CA ALA A 535 -16.88 20.99 -1.36
C ALA A 535 -15.34 20.84 -1.24
N ALA A 536 -14.68 21.59 -0.35
CA ALA A 536 -13.22 21.63 -0.21
C ALA A 536 -12.48 21.85 -1.55
N SER A 537 -13.10 22.61 -2.47
CA SER A 537 -12.64 22.86 -3.84
C SER A 537 -12.48 21.60 -4.72
N GLN A 538 -13.24 20.55 -4.45
CA GLN A 538 -13.27 19.32 -5.24
C GLN A 538 -14.65 19.07 -5.84
N ASP A 539 -14.71 18.45 -7.02
CA ASP A 539 -15.96 17.95 -7.59
C ASP A 539 -16.30 16.53 -7.13
N SER A 540 -17.44 16.00 -7.58
CA SER A 540 -17.89 14.64 -7.26
C SER A 540 -16.95 13.53 -7.76
N THR A 541 -15.97 13.85 -8.60
CA THR A 541 -14.98 12.95 -9.18
C THR A 541 -13.55 13.23 -8.71
N ASP A 542 -13.39 13.96 -7.60
CA ASP A 542 -12.12 14.38 -7.00
C ASP A 542 -11.27 15.35 -7.84
N ARG A 543 -11.85 16.00 -8.86
CA ARG A 543 -11.12 17.01 -9.67
C ARG A 543 -11.09 18.36 -8.96
N ASN A 544 -9.99 19.08 -9.11
CA ASN A 544 -9.82 20.41 -8.53
C ASN A 544 -10.71 21.44 -9.25
N LEU A 545 -11.64 22.05 -8.52
CA LEU A 545 -12.57 23.05 -9.06
C LEU A 545 -11.89 24.38 -9.45
N LEU A 546 -10.67 24.63 -8.97
CA LEU A 546 -9.88 25.80 -9.40
C LEU A 546 -9.35 25.65 -10.83
N GLU A 547 -9.29 24.43 -11.36
CA GLU A 547 -8.79 24.13 -12.70
C GLU A 547 -9.89 24.16 -13.77
N SER A 548 -11.16 24.24 -13.37
CA SER A 548 -12.30 24.32 -14.27
C SER A 548 -13.38 25.26 -13.76
N THR A 549 -13.42 26.46 -14.35
CA THR A 549 -14.47 27.46 -14.07
C THR A 549 -15.87 26.92 -14.38
N GLU A 550 -15.99 26.07 -15.39
CA GLU A 550 -17.25 25.42 -15.78
C GLU A 550 -17.75 24.49 -14.67
N HIS A 551 -16.89 23.63 -14.12
CA HIS A 551 -17.26 22.72 -13.03
C HIS A 551 -17.55 23.47 -11.72
N ALA A 552 -16.84 24.57 -11.45
CA ALA A 552 -17.10 25.42 -10.29
C ALA A 552 -18.44 26.15 -10.42
N GLN A 553 -18.80 26.59 -11.64
CA GLN A 553 -20.09 27.20 -11.92
C GLN A 553 -21.22 26.17 -11.81
N ARG A 554 -21.02 24.97 -12.37
CA ARG A 554 -21.95 23.84 -12.24
C ARG A 554 -22.20 23.44 -10.79
N LEU A 555 -21.15 23.41 -9.96
CA LEU A 555 -21.28 23.19 -8.51
C LEU A 555 -22.15 24.27 -7.86
N HIS A 556 -21.88 25.54 -8.19
CA HIS A 556 -22.60 26.67 -7.60
C HIS A 556 -24.08 26.69 -8.00
N GLU A 557 -24.39 26.48 -9.29
CA GLU A 557 -25.76 26.45 -9.80
C GLU A 557 -26.54 25.25 -9.26
N GLY A 558 -25.90 24.07 -9.21
CA GLY A 558 -26.44 22.88 -8.58
C GLY A 558 -26.73 23.08 -7.09
N PHE A 559 -25.82 23.74 -6.37
CA PHE A 559 -26.01 24.10 -4.97
C PHE A 559 -27.18 25.05 -4.76
N LEU A 560 -27.30 26.11 -5.57
CA LEU A 560 -28.42 27.03 -5.48
C LEU A 560 -29.74 26.31 -5.70
N HIS A 561 -29.82 25.46 -6.72
CA HIS A 561 -31.02 24.68 -7.00
C HIS A 561 -31.39 23.73 -5.86
N ALA A 562 -30.39 23.06 -5.27
CA ALA A 562 -30.56 22.18 -4.11
C ALA A 562 -31.00 22.94 -2.84
N ALA A 563 -30.47 24.13 -2.63
CA ALA A 563 -30.72 24.93 -1.44
C ALA A 563 -32.04 25.73 -1.53
N THR A 564 -32.55 26.04 -2.74
CA THR A 564 -33.74 26.90 -2.91
C THR A 564 -34.97 26.20 -3.50
N ALA A 565 -34.99 24.86 -3.59
CA ALA A 565 -36.14 24.13 -4.14
C ALA A 565 -37.42 24.36 -3.29
N PRO A 566 -38.57 24.75 -3.90
CA PRO A 566 -39.83 24.98 -3.20
C PRO A 566 -40.49 23.67 -2.72
N GLU A 567 -41.22 23.73 -1.60
CA GLU A 567 -42.08 22.62 -1.13
C GLU A 567 -43.07 22.19 -2.22
N PRO A 568 -43.30 20.89 -2.45
CA PRO A 568 -44.47 20.48 -3.22
C PRO A 568 -45.73 20.78 -2.40
N GLU A 569 -46.68 21.47 -3.03
CA GLU A 569 -48.00 21.75 -2.48
C GLU A 569 -48.60 20.48 -1.87
N PRO A 570 -49.07 20.51 -0.61
CA PRO A 570 -49.73 19.35 -0.02
C PRO A 570 -50.91 19.00 -0.92
N ALA A 571 -50.95 17.76 -1.40
CA ALA A 571 -51.98 17.26 -2.30
C ALA A 571 -53.36 17.58 -1.73
N SER A 572 -53.97 18.65 -2.22
CA SER A 572 -55.37 18.95 -1.97
C SER A 572 -56.17 17.88 -2.68
N ASP A 573 -56.94 17.11 -1.91
CA ASP A 573 -57.99 16.23 -2.39
C ASP A 573 -58.79 16.93 -3.51
N VAL A 574 -58.61 16.50 -4.75
CA VAL A 574 -59.58 16.75 -5.81
C VAL A 574 -59.72 15.49 -6.66
N SER A 575 -60.85 14.82 -6.41
CA SER A 575 -61.57 13.94 -7.31
C SER A 575 -61.50 14.38 -8.78
N ASP A 576 -61.30 13.39 -9.66
CA ASP A 576 -61.76 13.31 -11.06
C ASP A 576 -62.14 14.62 -11.78
N ASN A 577 -61.41 15.00 -12.83
CA ASN A 577 -61.83 14.74 -14.23
C ASN A 577 -60.88 15.35 -15.29
N GLU A 578 -60.77 14.63 -16.42
CA GLU A 578 -60.61 15.10 -17.80
C GLU A 578 -59.43 15.99 -18.27
N SER A 579 -58.53 15.34 -19.02
CA SER A 579 -58.15 15.58 -20.43
C SER A 579 -57.49 16.90 -20.91
N LEU A 580 -56.48 16.69 -21.80
CA LEU A 580 -56.09 17.52 -22.97
C LEU A 580 -55.21 18.78 -22.77
N LYS A 581 -53.89 18.68 -23.05
CA LYS A 581 -53.22 19.16 -24.30
C LYS A 581 -51.71 19.44 -24.14
N PHE A 582 -50.97 19.03 -25.16
CA PHE A 582 -49.60 19.43 -25.50
C PHE A 582 -49.56 20.91 -25.94
N SER A 583 -48.60 21.73 -25.47
CA SER A 583 -47.73 22.57 -26.32
C SER A 583 -46.71 23.44 -25.56
N LYS A 584 -45.46 23.44 -26.07
CA LYS A 584 -44.50 24.55 -26.22
C LYS A 584 -44.18 25.43 -25.00
N SER A 585 -42.89 25.47 -24.60
CA SER A 585 -41.97 26.54 -25.05
C SER A 585 -40.72 26.60 -24.18
N THR A 586 -39.57 26.37 -24.81
CA THR A 586 -38.26 26.89 -24.41
C THR A 586 -38.26 28.42 -24.45
N ALA A 587 -38.61 29.08 -23.34
CA ALA A 587 -38.25 30.47 -23.06
C ALA A 587 -38.61 30.86 -21.63
N SER A 588 -37.65 30.82 -20.72
CA SER A 588 -37.39 31.87 -19.70
C SER A 588 -36.33 31.36 -18.71
N ILE A 589 -35.04 31.47 -19.08
CA ILE A 589 -33.90 31.18 -18.18
C ILE A 589 -33.23 32.51 -17.73
N CYS A 590 -33.90 33.66 -17.83
CA CYS A 590 -33.23 34.95 -17.61
C CYS A 590 -33.99 36.02 -16.80
N SER A 591 -34.96 35.70 -15.95
CA SER A 591 -35.68 36.79 -15.24
C SER A 591 -36.11 36.57 -13.79
N LEU A 592 -35.42 35.76 -12.98
CA LEU A 592 -35.71 35.68 -11.53
C LEU A 592 -34.43 35.77 -10.67
N PHE A 593 -33.61 36.80 -10.93
CA PHE A 593 -32.74 37.37 -9.90
C PHE A 593 -33.44 38.60 -9.31
N THR A 594 -34.40 38.39 -8.42
CA THR A 594 -34.80 39.44 -7.48
C THR A 594 -35.57 38.84 -6.32
N THR A 595 -34.93 38.89 -5.14
CA THR A 595 -35.53 39.13 -3.83
C THR A 595 -36.77 38.31 -3.48
N HIS A 596 -36.62 37.22 -2.73
CA HIS A 596 -37.47 36.93 -1.55
C HIS A 596 -36.83 35.86 -0.63
N SER A 597 -36.40 36.34 0.54
CA SER A 597 -36.45 35.75 1.89
C SER A 597 -36.26 34.24 2.09
N LEU A 598 -35.09 33.86 2.62
CA LEU A 598 -34.70 32.54 3.17
C LEU A 598 -35.49 32.10 4.45
N HIS A 599 -36.65 32.68 4.75
CA HIS A 599 -37.20 32.67 6.12
C HIS A 599 -38.40 31.75 6.41
N SER A 600 -38.75 30.77 5.57
CA SER A 600 -39.79 29.78 5.95
C SER A 600 -39.82 28.56 5.04
N MET A 601 -39.21 27.42 5.40
CA MET A 601 -39.51 26.08 4.80
C MET A 601 -39.08 24.90 5.72
N ARG A 602 -39.80 23.77 5.66
CA ARG A 602 -39.57 22.52 6.41
C ARG A 602 -38.64 21.55 5.64
N PRO A 603 -38.08 20.50 6.27
CA PRO A 603 -37.24 19.51 5.59
C PRO A 603 -37.99 18.77 4.46
N LEU A 604 -37.33 18.61 3.32
CA LEU A 604 -37.78 17.76 2.19
C LEU A 604 -37.84 16.28 2.63
N ASP A 605 -38.82 15.52 2.14
CA ASP A 605 -38.94 14.08 2.41
C ASP A 605 -38.08 13.25 1.43
N SER A 606 -37.72 12.05 1.88
CA SER A 606 -37.04 10.96 1.16
C SER A 606 -37.56 10.72 -0.27
N SER A 607 -38.87 10.92 -0.47
CA SER A 607 -39.57 10.77 -1.76
C SER A 607 -39.18 11.85 -2.78
N GLU A 608 -38.94 13.08 -2.32
CA GLU A 608 -38.59 14.25 -3.14
C GLU A 608 -37.11 14.27 -3.53
N ILE A 609 -36.25 13.69 -2.69
CA ILE A 609 -34.81 13.53 -2.98
C ILE A 609 -34.61 12.62 -4.21
N ILE A 610 -35.41 11.56 -4.32
CA ILE A 610 -35.34 10.61 -5.45
C ILE A 610 -35.85 11.28 -6.75
N LEU A 611 -36.83 12.17 -6.66
CA LEU A 611 -37.31 12.96 -7.80
C LEU A 611 -36.27 14.03 -8.24
N LEU A 612 -35.59 14.67 -7.29
CA LEU A 612 -34.47 15.59 -7.57
C LEU A 612 -33.33 14.90 -8.32
N GLU A 613 -33.01 13.65 -7.99
CA GLU A 613 -31.99 12.84 -8.69
C GLU A 613 -32.31 12.60 -10.17
N THR A 614 -33.60 12.56 -10.54
CA THR A 614 -34.03 12.28 -11.92
C THR A 614 -34.27 13.54 -12.76
N GLU A 615 -34.61 14.67 -12.13
CA GLU A 615 -34.96 15.91 -12.82
C GLU A 615 -33.84 16.96 -12.86
N ASN A 616 -32.87 16.95 -11.92
CA ASN A 616 -31.77 17.92 -11.91
C ASN A 616 -30.38 17.29 -11.63
N PRO A 617 -29.59 16.99 -12.67
CA PRO A 617 -28.28 16.34 -12.52
C PRO A 617 -27.21 17.21 -11.87
N ASP A 618 -27.36 18.54 -11.90
CA ASP A 618 -26.38 19.48 -11.34
C ASP A 618 -26.55 19.63 -9.82
N ALA A 619 -27.79 19.58 -9.33
CA ALA A 619 -28.08 19.49 -7.91
C ALA A 619 -27.49 18.22 -7.28
N THR A 620 -27.66 17.06 -7.94
CA THR A 620 -27.06 15.79 -7.52
C THR A 620 -25.54 15.85 -7.52
N TYR A 621 -24.94 16.40 -8.58
CA TYR A 621 -23.50 16.62 -8.69
C TYR A 621 -22.97 17.49 -7.54
N ALA A 622 -23.68 18.58 -7.20
CA ALA A 622 -23.29 19.47 -6.12
C ALA A 622 -23.41 18.82 -4.73
N MET A 623 -24.49 18.08 -4.48
CA MET A 623 -24.67 17.36 -3.21
C MET A 623 -23.60 16.29 -3.01
N ASP A 624 -23.25 15.51 -4.05
CA ASP A 624 -22.23 14.46 -3.93
C ASP A 624 -20.83 15.05 -3.68
N ALA A 625 -20.45 16.12 -4.37
CA ALA A 625 -19.20 16.84 -4.14
C ALA A 625 -19.11 17.39 -2.70
N MET A 626 -20.18 18.01 -2.21
CA MET A 626 -20.24 18.59 -0.86
C MET A 626 -20.29 17.53 0.24
N MET A 627 -20.94 16.39 0.02
CA MET A 627 -20.93 15.27 0.97
C MET A 627 -19.53 14.67 1.10
N LYS A 628 -18.84 14.47 -0.02
CA LYS A 628 -17.46 13.97 -0.04
C LYS A 628 -16.51 14.92 0.69
N GLY A 629 -16.56 16.21 0.39
CA GLY A 629 -15.71 17.23 1.03
C GLY A 629 -16.07 17.53 2.49
N GLY A 630 -17.35 17.49 2.84
CA GLY A 630 -17.90 17.86 4.15
C GLY A 630 -17.90 16.75 5.20
N HIS A 631 -17.54 15.51 4.84
CA HIS A 631 -17.57 14.37 5.75
C HIS A 631 -16.64 14.56 6.96
N HIS A 632 -17.17 14.43 8.18
CA HIS A 632 -16.48 14.75 9.45
C HIS A 632 -15.88 16.17 9.52
N ARG A 633 -16.53 17.14 8.85
CA ARG A 633 -16.18 18.56 8.88
C ARG A 633 -17.36 19.39 9.37
N THR A 634 -17.07 20.62 9.78
CA THR A 634 -18.03 21.64 10.18
C THR A 634 -17.65 22.99 9.56
N VAL A 635 -18.64 23.84 9.31
CA VAL A 635 -18.38 25.21 8.82
C VAL A 635 -18.20 26.14 10.01
N CYS A 636 -17.16 26.94 9.95
CA CYS A 636 -16.70 27.86 10.99
C CYS A 636 -16.47 29.24 10.35
N ILE A 637 -16.73 30.32 11.09
CA ILE A 637 -16.50 31.69 10.64
C ILE A 637 -15.47 32.36 11.55
N THR A 638 -14.59 33.16 10.94
CA THR A 638 -13.53 33.89 11.66
C THR A 638 -13.90 35.37 11.85
N GLY A 639 -13.25 36.04 12.80
CA GLY A 639 -13.50 37.46 13.13
C GLY A 639 -13.32 38.46 11.98
N ILE A 640 -12.45 38.18 11.02
CA ILE A 640 -12.21 38.96 9.80
C ILE A 640 -13.08 38.50 8.62
N GLY A 641 -13.97 37.52 8.84
CA GLY A 641 -15.02 37.14 7.91
C GLY A 641 -14.67 36.01 6.93
N TYR A 642 -13.70 35.14 7.25
CA TYR A 642 -13.48 33.94 6.44
C TYR A 642 -14.52 32.87 6.72
N VAL A 643 -15.05 32.26 5.66
CA VAL A 643 -15.78 30.99 5.74
C VAL A 643 -14.77 29.86 5.66
N CYS A 644 -14.77 29.00 6.67
CA CYS A 644 -13.79 27.94 6.83
C CYS A 644 -14.51 26.59 6.95
N LEU A 645 -13.93 25.54 6.38
CA LEU A 645 -14.34 24.17 6.62
C LEU A 645 -13.33 23.52 7.57
N CYS A 646 -13.71 23.36 8.83
CA CYS A 646 -12.89 22.86 9.94
C CYS A 646 -13.23 21.39 10.28
N THR A 647 -12.39 20.73 11.09
CA THR A 647 -12.78 19.46 11.73
C THR A 647 -13.91 19.66 12.76
N ASP A 648 -14.68 18.61 13.03
CA ASP A 648 -15.79 18.61 14.02
C ASP A 648 -15.35 18.87 15.48
N LYS A 649 -14.04 19.00 15.73
CA LYS A 649 -13.44 19.32 17.03
C LYS A 649 -13.16 20.81 17.23
N ALA A 650 -13.32 21.62 16.17
CA ALA A 650 -13.19 23.07 16.22
C ALA A 650 -14.20 23.67 17.20
N LYS A 651 -13.77 24.72 17.91
CA LYS A 651 -14.59 25.48 18.85
C LYS A 651 -14.34 26.98 18.67
N GLU A 652 -15.31 27.78 19.07
CA GLU A 652 -15.13 29.22 19.21
C GLU A 652 -13.90 29.51 20.08
N GLY A 653 -13.11 30.50 19.66
CA GLY A 653 -11.86 30.87 20.30
C GLY A 653 -10.62 30.14 19.78
N ASP A 654 -10.79 29.10 18.95
CA ASP A 654 -9.67 28.46 18.28
C ASP A 654 -9.04 29.41 17.25
N ALA A 655 -7.72 29.35 17.09
CA ALA A 655 -6.93 30.17 16.19
C ALA A 655 -6.76 29.48 14.83
N LEU A 656 -7.12 30.18 13.76
CA LEU A 656 -6.79 29.83 12.39
C LEU A 656 -5.37 30.34 12.08
N VAL A 657 -4.50 29.44 11.65
CA VAL A 657 -3.10 29.75 11.37
C VAL A 657 -2.64 29.12 10.07
N VAL A 658 -1.56 29.65 9.49
CA VAL A 658 -0.77 28.97 8.47
C VAL A 658 0.55 28.52 9.11
N LEU A 659 0.76 27.20 9.18
CA LEU A 659 2.02 26.63 9.65
C LEU A 659 3.01 26.56 8.49
N PHE A 660 4.23 27.08 8.67
CA PHE A 660 5.25 26.96 7.64
C PHE A 660 5.63 25.49 7.45
N GLY A 661 5.50 25.00 6.22
CA GLY A 661 5.71 23.58 5.87
C GLY A 661 4.43 22.75 5.78
N GLY A 662 3.27 23.32 6.14
CA GLY A 662 1.97 22.70 5.88
C GLY A 662 1.37 23.12 4.53
N SER A 663 0.55 22.26 3.94
CA SER A 663 -0.11 22.49 2.64
C SER A 663 -1.48 23.16 2.75
N VAL A 664 -2.02 23.34 3.96
CA VAL A 664 -3.34 23.89 4.24
C VAL A 664 -3.31 24.79 5.49
N PRO A 665 -4.31 25.66 5.69
CA PRO A 665 -4.55 26.30 6.98
C PRO A 665 -4.85 25.28 8.10
N PHE A 666 -4.55 25.64 9.34
CA PHE A 666 -4.79 24.79 10.51
C PHE A 666 -5.51 25.54 11.62
N VAL A 667 -6.25 24.78 12.42
CA VAL A 667 -6.93 25.25 13.62
C VAL A 667 -6.15 24.78 14.84
N LEU A 668 -5.81 25.73 15.70
CA LEU A 668 -5.08 25.51 16.94
C LEU A 668 -5.86 26.09 18.11
N ARG A 669 -5.88 25.40 19.24
CA ARG A 669 -6.49 25.92 20.46
C ARG A 669 -5.42 26.52 21.35
N PRO A 670 -5.39 27.85 21.57
CA PRO A 670 -4.42 28.46 22.47
C PRO A 670 -4.66 28.01 23.93
N ASN A 671 -3.59 27.69 24.64
CA ASN A 671 -3.55 27.50 26.09
C ASN A 671 -2.45 28.42 26.67
N ASN A 672 -2.45 28.67 27.98
CA ASN A 672 -1.57 29.63 28.66
C ASN A 672 -0.07 29.38 28.40
N HIS A 673 0.35 28.18 28.00
CA HIS A 673 1.76 27.82 27.81
C HIS A 673 2.08 27.03 26.52
N PHE A 674 1.07 26.61 25.75
CA PHE A 674 1.21 25.83 24.52
C PHE A 674 -0.08 25.91 23.70
N CYS A 675 -0.09 25.46 22.45
CA CYS A 675 -1.32 25.29 21.68
C CYS A 675 -1.60 23.81 21.45
N ILE A 676 -2.89 23.45 21.43
CA ILE A 676 -3.35 22.10 21.09
C ILE A 676 -3.69 22.10 19.60
N PHE A 677 -3.22 21.10 18.86
CA PHE A 677 -3.61 20.93 17.46
C PHE A 677 -5.05 20.41 17.36
N VAL A 678 -5.94 21.17 16.71
CA VAL A 678 -7.36 20.82 16.60
C VAL A 678 -7.65 20.10 15.28
N GLY A 679 -7.05 20.57 14.18
CA GLY A 679 -7.21 19.96 12.88
C GLY A 679 -6.75 20.85 11.73
N ASP A 680 -6.83 20.32 10.52
CA ASP A 680 -6.78 21.06 9.27
C ASP A 680 -8.04 21.90 9.06
N ALA A 681 -7.91 22.97 8.28
CA ALA A 681 -9.02 23.75 7.78
C ALA A 681 -8.84 24.04 6.29
N PHE A 682 -9.95 24.05 5.56
CA PHE A 682 -10.00 24.57 4.19
C PHE A 682 -10.58 25.97 4.20
N VAL A 683 -9.91 26.92 3.55
CA VAL A 683 -10.35 28.31 3.41
C VAL A 683 -9.97 28.79 2.02
N GLU A 684 -10.94 28.95 1.12
CA GLU A 684 -10.73 29.27 -0.31
C GLU A 684 -9.68 30.37 -0.51
N ASP A 685 -9.80 31.47 0.24
CA ASP A 685 -8.94 32.65 0.10
C ASP A 685 -7.50 32.48 0.66
N LEU A 686 -7.24 31.45 1.46
CA LEU A 686 -5.92 31.18 2.05
C LEU A 686 -5.18 30.05 1.35
N MET A 687 -5.88 29.27 0.52
CA MET A 687 -5.28 28.19 -0.25
C MET A 687 -4.23 28.73 -1.24
N ASP A 688 -3.41 27.82 -1.74
CA ASP A 688 -2.31 28.10 -2.67
C ASP A 688 -1.26 29.08 -2.16
N GLY A 689 -1.27 29.44 -0.87
CA GLY A 689 -0.26 30.29 -0.22
C GLY A 689 -0.34 31.78 -0.58
N TYR A 690 -1.46 32.24 -1.16
CA TYR A 690 -1.66 33.64 -1.54
C TYR A 690 -1.45 34.62 -0.37
N HIS A 691 -1.99 34.28 0.80
CA HIS A 691 -1.88 35.10 2.00
C HIS A 691 -0.42 35.28 2.46
N VAL A 692 0.36 34.20 2.50
CA VAL A 692 1.78 34.23 2.90
C VAL A 692 2.62 35.01 1.88
N ARG A 693 2.35 34.85 0.58
CA ARG A 693 3.01 35.64 -0.48
C ARG A 693 2.72 37.12 -0.35
N THR A 694 1.48 37.49 -0.03
CA THR A 694 1.05 38.88 0.16
C THR A 694 1.74 39.51 1.38
N LEU A 695 1.84 38.80 2.50
CA LEU A 695 2.58 39.27 3.66
C LEU A 695 4.08 39.41 3.38
N ARG A 696 4.65 38.50 2.56
CA ARG A 696 6.04 38.58 2.13
C ARG A 696 6.29 39.80 1.23
N SER A 697 5.43 40.06 0.25
CA SER A 697 5.57 41.20 -0.66
C SER A 697 5.39 42.55 0.04
N GLN A 698 4.59 42.58 1.13
CA GLN A 698 4.42 43.76 1.98
C GLN A 698 5.53 43.92 3.04
N GLY A 699 6.50 42.98 3.13
CA GLY A 699 7.55 42.99 4.15
C GLY A 699 7.05 42.74 5.59
N ARG A 700 5.80 42.30 5.76
CA ARG A 700 5.13 42.13 7.05
C ARG A 700 5.22 40.71 7.61
N LEU A 701 5.71 39.76 6.81
CA LEU A 701 5.77 38.34 7.18
C LEU A 701 6.53 38.11 8.49
N ASN A 702 7.70 38.73 8.66
CA ASN A 702 8.52 38.55 9.86
C ASN A 702 7.83 39.08 11.12
N SER A 703 7.09 40.20 11.02
CA SER A 703 6.36 40.79 12.14
C SER A 703 5.11 39.99 12.56
N GLN A 704 4.60 39.13 11.68
CA GLN A 704 3.44 38.26 11.96
C GLN A 704 3.83 36.80 12.17
N THR A 705 5.12 36.50 12.10
CA THR A 705 5.65 35.16 12.35
C THR A 705 5.83 34.99 13.86
N VAL A 706 5.13 34.03 14.42
CA VAL A 706 5.17 33.75 15.86
C VAL A 706 5.71 32.33 16.06
N TRP A 707 6.41 32.14 17.18
CA TRP A 707 6.90 30.85 17.65
C TRP A 707 6.02 30.40 18.80
N PHE A 708 5.62 29.14 18.78
CA PHE A 708 4.80 28.56 19.82
C PHE A 708 5.05 27.07 19.92
N LYS A 709 4.73 26.53 21.10
CA LYS A 709 4.90 25.13 21.44
C LYS A 709 3.60 24.41 21.19
N ILE A 710 3.59 23.36 20.36
CA ILE A 710 2.41 22.49 20.16
C ILE A 710 2.54 21.25 21.05
N ARG A 711 1.41 20.84 21.65
CA ARG A 711 1.28 19.59 22.41
C ARG A 711 0.22 18.67 21.83
#